data_AF-A0A3P6P5K0-F1
#
_entry.id   AF-A0A3P6P5K0-F1
#
_cell.length_a   1.000
_cell.length_b   1.000
_cell.length_c   1.000
_cell.angle_alpha   90.00
_cell.angle_beta   90.00
_cell.angle_gamma   90.00
#
_symmetry.space_group_name_H-M   'P 1'
#
loop_
_entity.id
_entity.type
_entity.pdbx_description
1 polymer ?
#
loop_
_entity_poly.entity_id
_entity_poly.type
_entity_poly.pdbx_seq_one_letter_code
_entity_poly.pdbx_strand_id
1 'polypeptide(L)'
;MKRLVALRTCNFVNIKPLRCRGSGVSYEIRMQMGEKRTSLNDRTASILIDSIVLAPPTDELFISQGLSAADRHRMEYDRYQCRSQHMSLTPQADLSEVCSRYICPVSAMLFNRSLECDCDPTGSLSGICSVKGGQCDCKPNIVGRRLCDRCAVGTYGFGPSGCTACGCDSVGALSNNCDRQSGQCLCRERGITGRQCNQCQPGFWSFPDCRVCQCNDHASICDQKTGACIECRDLTDGYYCDRCKDGYYGDPRLGINLPCKPCPCPGGLDSGFQHADTCYLRPSEENEAPDVICNCKAGYTGERCASCAVNHWGNPNELGGTCEPCDCNGNIDVLVEGSCDPVSGDCIKCLHNTEGIQCEDCIEGYYGDAKIRSCQRCVCNDLGTNRTAGTCDRVTGQCPCLPNVVGQQCDTCAPQHFDLASGKGCEPCECDPAGVRLNADGTPELQCNEFDGRCMCKPGRGGRTCSDCEDYHWGDPTTGECRRCECNPIGSATQQCDRNNGSCVCLPGSGGPLCNMCARGYTGQWPHCEACGECFQNWDEIVQNLKNQAATLIETANNIEDTGIVSVYDDAFEKMEATLTDLKTQLESANITRSDINELQAEIDNLRKNVRMSLGARTTEISSSVDKADVELKSLTAEVEKLSQKSEALKENATLLREADVQGAYNISRESAEKSAAAKRRIDQADTKITNAESERQEAISLLENNQLDFEKQFKENEMVLLTGFESMLPALNRDVCGAESAPCDQLCGGPGACGHCGGPSCLSGSVRKAEKAKLFAEEADQKLNEKQKEAEEILARVREILQHTSVTKGKAMDGHDIADAAAKQANLTRTSLEEMVAQMNEFLNSDQRSSPEQIRALAEEIMGATISLTPDQIQELANKIREKLMNINNIDIILNETRGNKTIAEALQKSAESASMRAAEISSCQTKISVRFYCAFYKKEKKTIVLCMLFTSFNPFFCA
;
A
#
# COMPACT_ATOMS: atom_id res chain seq x y z
N MET A 1 8.56 9.72 -107.22
CA MET A 1 7.87 8.68 -106.43
C MET A 1 8.00 7.35 -107.14
N LYS A 2 8.93 6.50 -106.72
CA LYS A 2 9.06 5.13 -107.27
C LYS A 2 8.34 4.20 -106.31
N ARG A 3 7.14 3.74 -106.70
CA ARG A 3 6.35 2.79 -105.94
C ARG A 3 7.18 1.52 -105.72
N LEU A 4 7.39 1.16 -104.46
CA LEU A 4 7.85 -0.17 -104.08
C LEU A 4 6.70 -1.13 -104.34
N VAL A 5 7.00 -2.16 -105.12
CA VAL A 5 6.03 -3.14 -105.57
C VAL A 5 6.45 -4.48 -105.01
N ALA A 6 5.62 -5.07 -104.16
CA ALA A 6 5.56 -6.53 -104.11
C ALA A 6 4.65 -6.98 -105.26
N LEU A 7 5.05 -8.01 -105.99
CA LEU A 7 4.16 -8.62 -106.97
C LEU A 7 3.20 -9.57 -106.21
N ARG A 8 1.96 -9.73 -106.69
CA ARG A 8 1.10 -10.89 -106.40
C ARG A 8 0.97 -11.72 -107.69
N THR A 9 2.11 -12.19 -108.19
CA THR A 9 2.18 -13.17 -109.29
C THR A 9 1.99 -14.58 -108.75
N CYS A 10 1.56 -15.49 -109.62
CA CYS A 10 1.32 -16.90 -109.28
C CYS A 10 2.60 -17.70 -108.91
N ASN A 11 3.77 -17.07 -108.72
CA ASN A 11 5.07 -17.68 -108.39
C ASN A 11 6.04 -16.65 -107.77
N PHE A 12 6.82 -17.05 -106.75
CA PHE A 12 8.01 -16.33 -106.24
C PHE A 12 9.19 -17.25 -105.94
N VAL A 13 10.37 -16.97 -106.51
CA VAL A 13 11.66 -17.60 -106.13
C VAL A 13 12.62 -16.47 -105.81
N ASN A 14 13.48 -16.66 -104.81
CA ASN A 14 14.67 -15.82 -104.64
C ASN A 14 15.58 -16.03 -105.85
N ILE A 15 15.61 -15.09 -106.79
CA ILE A 15 16.50 -15.15 -107.94
C ILE A 15 17.93 -14.91 -107.44
N LYS A 16 18.63 -16.00 -107.11
CA LYS A 16 20.09 -16.02 -106.96
C LYS A 16 20.69 -16.72 -108.19
N PRO A 17 21.42 -16.04 -109.09
CA PRO A 17 21.65 -14.59 -109.24
C PRO A 17 20.67 -13.94 -110.24
N LEU A 18 20.46 -12.62 -110.11
CA LEU A 18 19.58 -11.81 -110.97
C LEU A 18 19.84 -12.08 -112.46
N ARG A 19 18.93 -12.77 -113.15
CA ARG A 19 18.82 -12.63 -114.61
C ARG A 19 18.01 -11.38 -114.92
N CYS A 20 18.69 -10.23 -114.88
CA CYS A 20 18.28 -9.06 -115.65
C CYS A 20 19.20 -8.96 -116.88
N ARG A 21 18.67 -8.46 -118.00
CA ARG A 21 19.33 -8.45 -119.31
C ARG A 21 20.70 -7.75 -119.23
N GLY A 22 21.76 -8.57 -119.30
CA GLY A 22 23.16 -8.17 -119.20
C GLY A 22 23.91 -8.97 -118.13
N SER A 23 24.59 -10.03 -118.54
CA SER A 23 25.62 -10.65 -117.68
C SER A 23 26.62 -9.56 -117.25
N GLY A 24 26.76 -9.31 -115.94
CA GLY A 24 27.78 -8.39 -115.41
C GLY A 24 27.34 -6.96 -115.09
N VAL A 25 26.04 -6.63 -115.06
CA VAL A 25 25.56 -5.29 -114.66
C VAL A 25 25.26 -5.25 -113.15
N SER A 26 25.90 -4.33 -112.43
CA SER A 26 25.63 -4.05 -111.01
C SER A 26 24.52 -3.00 -110.88
N TYR A 27 23.57 -3.25 -109.98
CA TYR A 27 22.48 -2.33 -109.67
C TYR A 27 22.62 -1.82 -108.23
N GLU A 28 22.59 -0.51 -108.02
CA GLU A 28 22.47 0.09 -106.69
C GLU A 28 21.00 0.45 -106.41
N ILE A 29 20.43 -0.12 -105.35
CA ILE A 29 19.05 0.13 -104.94
C ILE A 29 19.08 0.98 -103.66
N ARG A 30 18.72 2.26 -103.78
CA ARG A 30 18.56 3.16 -102.62
C ARG A 30 17.09 3.17 -102.16
N MET A 31 16.83 2.65 -100.97
CA MET A 31 15.51 2.69 -100.31
C MET A 31 15.51 3.74 -99.20
N GLN A 32 14.45 4.55 -99.14
CA GLN A 32 14.26 5.59 -98.13
C GLN A 32 12.88 5.40 -97.52
N MET A 33 12.81 5.19 -96.20
CA MET A 33 11.56 5.06 -95.46
C MET A 33 11.27 6.37 -94.73
N GLY A 34 10.05 6.90 -94.88
CA GLY A 34 9.59 8.08 -94.18
C GLY A 34 8.73 7.71 -92.96
N GLU A 35 8.83 8.50 -91.90
CA GLU A 35 8.03 8.35 -90.69
C GLU A 35 6.58 8.83 -90.92
N LYS A 36 5.58 8.01 -90.58
CA LYS A 36 4.18 8.45 -90.51
C LYS A 36 3.89 8.87 -89.08
N ARG A 37 3.81 10.17 -88.81
CA ARG A 37 3.58 10.73 -87.48
C ARG A 37 2.27 10.21 -86.87
N THR A 38 2.37 9.33 -85.88
CA THR A 38 1.37 9.12 -84.83
C THR A 38 2.08 9.39 -83.51
N SER A 39 1.47 10.18 -82.62
CA SER A 39 2.03 10.72 -81.38
C SER A 39 2.30 9.68 -80.26
N LEU A 40 2.48 8.41 -80.62
CA LEU A 40 2.80 7.31 -79.72
C LEU A 40 4.15 6.74 -80.15
N ASN A 41 5.14 6.87 -79.26
CA ASN A 41 6.49 6.36 -79.46
C ASN A 41 6.50 4.84 -79.20
N ASP A 42 5.85 4.08 -80.07
CA ASP A 42 5.76 2.64 -79.94
C ASP A 42 7.07 1.99 -80.40
N ARG A 43 7.99 1.80 -79.45
CA ARG A 43 9.28 1.14 -79.68
C ARG A 43 9.15 -0.35 -80.07
N THR A 44 7.94 -0.89 -80.10
CA THR A 44 7.69 -2.27 -80.56
C THR A 44 7.41 -2.37 -82.06
N ALA A 45 7.18 -1.24 -82.74
CA ALA A 45 6.89 -1.22 -84.17
C ALA A 45 8.14 -1.58 -84.99
N SER A 46 8.12 -2.74 -85.64
CA SER A 46 9.13 -3.17 -86.61
C SER A 46 8.49 -3.43 -87.97
N ILE A 47 9.17 -3.05 -89.05
CA ILE A 47 8.75 -3.32 -90.42
C ILE A 47 9.70 -4.37 -91.01
N LEU A 48 9.18 -5.57 -91.29
CA LEU A 48 9.93 -6.60 -92.01
C LEU A 48 9.79 -6.39 -93.51
N ILE A 49 10.88 -6.06 -94.21
CA ILE A 49 10.94 -6.18 -95.67
C ILE A 49 11.33 -7.62 -96.01
N ASP A 50 10.38 -8.40 -96.48
CA ASP A 50 10.61 -9.82 -96.82
C ASP A 50 11.12 -10.03 -98.25
N SER A 51 10.83 -9.12 -99.20
CA SER A 51 11.37 -9.21 -100.57
C SER A 51 11.34 -7.88 -101.33
N ILE A 52 12.24 -7.72 -102.30
CA ILE A 52 12.29 -6.60 -103.25
C ILE A 52 12.30 -7.21 -104.65
N VAL A 53 11.41 -6.76 -105.55
CA VAL A 53 11.30 -7.32 -106.90
C VAL A 53 11.51 -6.25 -107.97
N LEU A 54 12.30 -6.59 -108.99
CA LEU A 54 12.45 -5.81 -110.21
C LEU A 54 11.56 -6.43 -111.30
N ALA A 55 10.62 -5.67 -111.84
CA ALA A 55 9.71 -6.13 -112.88
C ALA A 55 10.06 -5.49 -114.24
N PRO A 56 10.14 -6.28 -115.33
CA PRO A 56 10.48 -5.78 -116.66
C PRO A 56 9.40 -4.84 -117.21
N PRO A 57 9.74 -4.00 -118.20
CA PRO A 57 8.79 -3.13 -118.88
C PRO A 57 7.80 -3.94 -119.76
N THR A 58 6.61 -3.38 -119.99
CA THR A 58 5.45 -4.12 -120.56
C THR A 58 5.71 -4.61 -121.98
N ASP A 59 6.47 -3.83 -122.74
CA ASP A 59 6.93 -4.11 -124.09
C ASP A 59 7.87 -5.31 -124.18
N GLU A 60 8.60 -5.62 -123.09
CA GLU A 60 9.46 -6.81 -123.02
C GLU A 60 8.71 -8.08 -122.60
N LEU A 61 7.43 -7.98 -122.22
CA LEU A 61 6.63 -9.15 -121.84
C LEU A 61 6.22 -9.95 -123.08
N PHE A 62 6.16 -11.28 -122.94
CA PHE A 62 5.75 -12.19 -124.02
C PHE A 62 4.36 -11.88 -124.61
N ILE A 63 3.45 -11.30 -123.82
CA ILE A 63 2.13 -10.85 -124.31
C ILE A 63 2.23 -9.78 -125.41
N SER A 64 3.38 -9.11 -125.51
CA SER A 64 3.72 -8.08 -126.50
C SER A 64 4.51 -8.64 -127.69
N GLN A 65 4.72 -9.97 -127.78
CA GLN A 65 5.52 -10.64 -128.82
C GLN A 65 4.68 -11.62 -129.65
N GLY A 66 4.71 -11.52 -131.00
CA GLY A 66 4.09 -12.47 -131.94
C GLY A 66 3.03 -11.88 -132.91
N LEU A 67 3.02 -12.32 -134.18
CA LEU A 67 2.18 -11.72 -135.25
C LEU A 67 0.84 -12.46 -135.42
N SER A 68 -0.14 -12.04 -134.64
CA SER A 68 -1.58 -11.94 -135.01
C SER A 68 -2.50 -11.62 -133.83
N ALA A 69 -2.02 -11.79 -132.58
CA ALA A 69 -2.81 -11.46 -131.37
C ALA A 69 -2.05 -10.66 -130.28
N ALA A 70 -0.75 -10.42 -130.43
CA ALA A 70 0.06 -9.76 -129.40
C ALA A 70 -0.30 -8.27 -129.21
N ASP A 71 -0.52 -7.53 -130.30
CA ASP A 71 -0.93 -6.12 -130.21
C ASP A 71 -2.27 -5.97 -129.48
N ARG A 72 -3.22 -6.88 -129.76
CA ARG A 72 -4.52 -6.91 -129.08
C ARG A 72 -4.37 -7.19 -127.58
N HIS A 73 -3.58 -8.20 -127.21
CA HIS A 73 -3.35 -8.53 -125.80
C HIS A 73 -2.60 -7.44 -125.04
N ARG A 74 -1.62 -6.79 -125.68
CA ARG A 74 -0.90 -5.65 -125.11
C ARG A 74 -1.81 -4.45 -124.91
N MET A 75 -2.59 -4.06 -125.93
CA MET A 75 -3.55 -2.97 -125.82
C MET A 75 -4.57 -3.23 -124.73
N GLU A 76 -5.07 -4.46 -124.60
CA GLU A 76 -6.01 -4.86 -123.55
C GLU A 76 -5.35 -4.80 -122.16
N TYR A 77 -4.13 -5.31 -122.01
CA TYR A 77 -3.36 -5.29 -120.76
C TYR A 77 -3.04 -3.86 -120.27
N ASP A 78 -2.67 -2.97 -121.19
CA ASP A 78 -2.40 -1.56 -120.89
C ASP A 78 -3.69 -0.77 -120.64
N ARG A 79 -4.76 -1.03 -121.40
CA ARG A 79 -6.08 -0.36 -121.25
C ARG A 79 -6.68 -0.57 -119.87
N TYR A 80 -6.62 -1.79 -119.35
CA TYR A 80 -7.10 -2.09 -118.00
C TYR A 80 -6.06 -1.78 -116.90
N GLN A 81 -4.94 -1.15 -117.28
CA GLN A 81 -3.84 -0.81 -116.38
C GLN A 81 -3.37 -2.02 -115.56
N CYS A 82 -3.41 -3.21 -116.15
CA CYS A 82 -3.17 -4.46 -115.44
C CYS A 82 -1.79 -4.47 -114.78
N ARG A 83 -0.79 -3.87 -115.42
CA ARG A 83 0.53 -3.65 -114.81
C ARG A 83 0.46 -2.78 -113.56
N SER A 84 -0.22 -1.63 -113.60
CA SER A 84 -0.29 -0.74 -112.43
C SER A 84 -1.06 -1.38 -111.28
N GLN A 85 -2.19 -2.02 -111.56
CA GLN A 85 -2.98 -2.73 -110.55
C GLN A 85 -2.18 -3.88 -109.91
N HIS A 86 -1.48 -4.65 -110.75
CA HIS A 86 -0.60 -5.71 -110.30
C HIS A 86 0.61 -5.17 -109.50
N MET A 87 1.17 -4.04 -109.91
CA MET A 87 2.27 -3.37 -109.21
C MET A 87 1.81 -2.67 -107.91
N SER A 88 0.52 -2.38 -107.78
CA SER A 88 -0.08 -1.79 -106.58
C SER A 88 -0.62 -2.84 -105.61
N LEU A 89 -0.32 -4.13 -105.82
CA LEU A 89 -0.78 -5.24 -104.96
C LEU A 89 -2.31 -5.34 -104.84
N THR A 90 -3.05 -4.88 -105.85
CA THR A 90 -4.52 -4.97 -105.85
C THR A 90 -4.94 -6.42 -105.58
N PRO A 91 -5.81 -6.68 -104.58
CA PRO A 91 -6.27 -8.02 -104.27
C PRO A 91 -6.86 -8.71 -105.48
N GLN A 92 -6.68 -10.02 -105.58
CA GLN A 92 -7.13 -10.74 -106.77
C GLN A 92 -8.64 -10.75 -106.97
N ALA A 93 -9.41 -10.64 -105.88
CA ALA A 93 -10.85 -10.44 -105.93
C ALA A 93 -11.23 -9.10 -106.59
N ASP A 94 -10.34 -8.10 -106.51
CA ASP A 94 -10.57 -6.73 -107.00
C ASP A 94 -9.94 -6.49 -108.38
N LEU A 95 -9.23 -7.49 -108.91
CA LEU A 95 -8.66 -7.43 -110.26
C LEU A 95 -9.75 -7.75 -111.28
N SER A 96 -9.86 -6.93 -112.33
CA SER A 96 -10.75 -7.22 -113.45
C SER A 96 -10.47 -8.62 -114.02
N GLU A 97 -11.50 -9.29 -114.51
CA GLU A 97 -11.39 -10.61 -115.13
C GLU A 97 -10.34 -10.62 -116.26
N VAL A 98 -10.30 -9.52 -117.02
CA VAL A 98 -9.31 -9.25 -118.07
C VAL A 98 -7.88 -9.27 -117.52
N CYS A 99 -7.60 -8.52 -116.46
CA CYS A 99 -6.26 -8.52 -115.86
C CYS A 99 -5.89 -9.86 -115.23
N SER A 100 -6.86 -10.54 -114.60
CA SER A 100 -6.66 -11.88 -114.03
C SER A 100 -6.22 -12.92 -115.06
N ARG A 101 -6.69 -12.81 -116.32
CA ARG A 101 -6.31 -13.69 -117.43
C ARG A 101 -4.83 -13.56 -117.82
N TYR A 102 -4.25 -12.36 -117.69
CA TYR A 102 -2.86 -12.10 -118.09
C TYR A 102 -1.83 -12.34 -116.98
N ILE A 103 -2.23 -12.32 -115.70
CA ILE A 103 -1.29 -12.40 -114.56
C ILE A 103 -0.50 -13.71 -114.53
N CYS A 104 -1.16 -14.88 -114.51
CA CYS A 104 -0.42 -16.14 -114.40
C CYS A 104 0.43 -16.47 -115.67
N PRO A 105 -0.04 -16.27 -116.92
CA PRO A 105 0.78 -16.52 -118.12
C PRO A 105 2.03 -15.64 -118.21
N VAL A 106 1.91 -14.34 -117.90
CA VAL A 106 3.06 -13.41 -117.82
C VAL A 106 4.04 -13.88 -116.75
N SER A 107 3.53 -14.33 -115.60
CA SER A 107 4.36 -14.84 -114.51
C SER A 107 5.08 -16.15 -114.87
N ALA A 108 4.38 -17.12 -115.47
CA ALA A 108 4.92 -18.43 -115.79
C ALA A 108 6.07 -18.35 -116.81
N MET A 109 5.95 -17.48 -117.81
CA MET A 109 7.01 -17.24 -118.81
C MET A 109 8.24 -16.53 -118.23
N LEU A 110 8.06 -15.60 -117.28
CA LEU A 110 9.19 -14.94 -116.62
C LEU A 110 10.06 -15.92 -115.81
N PHE A 111 9.48 -17.02 -115.32
CA PHE A 111 10.17 -17.99 -114.45
C PHE A 111 10.46 -19.34 -115.10
N ASN A 112 9.96 -19.60 -116.32
CA ASN A 112 10.16 -20.81 -117.12
C ASN A 112 9.87 -22.16 -116.41
N ARG A 113 9.04 -22.15 -115.35
CA ARG A 113 8.58 -23.36 -114.61
C ARG A 113 7.35 -23.10 -113.74
N SER A 114 6.59 -24.16 -113.43
CA SER A 114 5.69 -24.24 -112.26
C SER A 114 6.49 -24.61 -111.01
N LEU A 115 6.18 -24.02 -109.85
CA LEU A 115 6.89 -24.29 -108.60
C LEU A 115 6.08 -25.24 -107.73
N GLU A 116 6.76 -26.26 -107.17
CA GLU A 116 6.18 -27.19 -106.21
C GLU A 116 5.78 -26.47 -104.90
N CYS A 117 4.77 -27.00 -104.21
CA CYS A 117 4.39 -26.56 -102.87
C CYS A 117 5.36 -27.18 -101.86
N ASP A 118 6.29 -26.38 -101.34
CA ASP A 118 7.31 -26.82 -100.37
C ASP A 118 6.98 -26.27 -98.97
N CYS A 119 5.73 -26.46 -98.53
CA CYS A 119 5.30 -25.99 -97.21
C CYS A 119 6.00 -26.83 -96.12
N ASP A 120 6.70 -26.17 -95.19
CA ASP A 120 7.31 -26.86 -94.06
C ASP A 120 6.22 -27.60 -93.25
N PRO A 121 6.33 -28.93 -93.04
CA PRO A 121 5.28 -29.71 -92.42
C PRO A 121 5.07 -29.35 -90.93
N THR A 122 6.07 -28.76 -90.29
CA THR A 122 6.00 -28.30 -88.90
C THR A 122 5.33 -26.93 -88.83
N GLY A 123 5.73 -25.99 -89.69
CA GLY A 123 5.31 -24.60 -89.60
C GLY A 123 4.07 -24.21 -90.38
N SER A 124 3.67 -25.00 -91.37
CA SER A 124 2.43 -24.79 -92.13
C SER A 124 1.23 -25.54 -91.53
N LEU A 125 0.02 -25.05 -91.80
CA LEU A 125 -1.24 -25.71 -91.44
C LEU A 125 -1.54 -26.91 -92.36
N SER A 126 -1.03 -26.89 -93.59
CA SER A 126 -1.15 -27.99 -94.54
C SER A 126 -0.02 -27.95 -95.57
N GLY A 127 0.29 -29.09 -96.19
CA GLY A 127 1.20 -29.17 -97.34
C GLY A 127 0.65 -28.58 -98.64
N ILE A 128 -0.61 -28.10 -98.64
CA ILE A 128 -1.27 -27.54 -99.82
C ILE A 128 -1.04 -26.02 -99.80
N CYS A 129 -0.37 -25.52 -100.84
CA CYS A 129 -0.17 -24.10 -101.04
C CYS A 129 -1.22 -23.50 -101.99
N SER A 130 -1.46 -22.19 -101.89
CA SER A 130 -2.37 -21.49 -102.80
C SER A 130 -1.96 -21.68 -104.26
N VAL A 131 -2.93 -22.09 -105.09
CA VAL A 131 -2.78 -22.23 -106.56
C VAL A 131 -2.28 -20.96 -107.24
N LYS A 132 -2.44 -19.80 -106.61
CA LYS A 132 -1.93 -18.51 -107.09
C LYS A 132 -0.93 -17.96 -106.06
N GLY A 133 0.35 -18.10 -106.37
CA GLY A 133 1.45 -17.48 -105.63
C GLY A 133 2.26 -18.46 -104.78
N GLY A 134 1.75 -19.66 -104.57
CA GLY A 134 2.44 -20.73 -103.84
C GLY A 134 2.61 -20.44 -102.35
N GLN A 135 1.79 -19.56 -101.78
CA GLN A 135 1.84 -19.22 -100.36
C GLN A 135 1.15 -20.32 -99.55
N CYS A 136 1.85 -20.81 -98.52
CA CYS A 136 1.30 -21.74 -97.54
C CYS A 136 0.63 -20.97 -96.41
N ASP A 137 -0.40 -21.57 -95.82
CA ASP A 137 -1.03 -21.04 -94.62
C ASP A 137 -0.14 -21.36 -93.42
N CYS A 138 0.60 -20.36 -92.94
CA CYS A 138 1.51 -20.54 -91.81
C CYS A 138 0.73 -20.58 -90.49
N LYS A 139 1.21 -21.39 -89.55
CA LYS A 139 0.74 -21.38 -88.16
C LYS A 139 1.06 -20.03 -87.48
N PRO A 140 0.39 -19.70 -86.35
CA PRO A 140 0.63 -18.44 -85.65
C PRO A 140 2.11 -18.18 -85.37
N ASN A 141 2.55 -16.94 -85.59
CA ASN A 141 3.93 -16.47 -85.40
C ASN A 141 5.00 -17.18 -86.24
N ILE A 142 4.61 -17.99 -87.22
CA ILE A 142 5.53 -18.56 -88.21
C ILE A 142 5.47 -17.72 -89.48
N VAL A 143 6.66 -17.39 -89.97
CA VAL A 143 6.88 -16.64 -91.21
C VAL A 143 7.85 -17.41 -92.09
N GLY A 144 8.08 -16.90 -93.29
CA GLY A 144 8.78 -17.63 -94.34
C GLY A 144 7.85 -17.69 -95.54
N ARG A 145 8.10 -16.81 -96.51
CA ARG A 145 7.29 -16.73 -97.71
C ARG A 145 7.35 -18.09 -98.41
N ARG A 146 6.19 -18.70 -98.63
CA ARG A 146 6.02 -20.04 -99.22
C ARG A 146 6.53 -21.26 -98.43
N LEU A 147 7.41 -21.10 -97.46
CA LEU A 147 7.96 -22.24 -96.71
C LEU A 147 7.39 -22.35 -95.30
N CYS A 148 6.98 -21.25 -94.66
CA CYS A 148 6.60 -21.26 -93.24
C CYS A 148 7.68 -21.94 -92.35
N ASP A 149 8.95 -21.65 -92.58
CA ASP A 149 10.12 -22.39 -92.06
C ASP A 149 10.80 -21.72 -90.86
N ARG A 150 10.33 -20.55 -90.41
CA ARG A 150 10.99 -19.81 -89.33
C ARG A 150 10.03 -18.97 -88.49
N CYS A 151 10.43 -18.69 -87.25
CA CYS A 151 9.67 -17.78 -86.40
C CYS A 151 9.70 -16.33 -86.89
N ALA A 152 8.60 -15.61 -86.68
CA ALA A 152 8.53 -14.16 -86.83
C ALA A 152 9.54 -13.47 -85.90
N VAL A 153 10.00 -12.28 -86.28
CA VAL A 153 10.82 -11.44 -85.39
C VAL A 153 10.02 -11.16 -84.11
N GLY A 154 10.67 -11.30 -82.94
CA GLY A 154 10.00 -11.18 -81.64
C GLY A 154 9.29 -12.47 -81.18
N THR A 155 9.54 -13.61 -81.83
CA THR A 155 9.02 -14.94 -81.44
C THR A 155 10.10 -16.02 -81.56
N TYR A 156 9.96 -17.13 -80.82
CA TYR A 156 10.95 -18.20 -80.70
C TYR A 156 10.30 -19.59 -80.57
N GLY A 157 11.13 -20.64 -80.65
CA GLY A 157 10.69 -22.01 -80.40
C GLY A 157 9.85 -22.58 -81.55
N PHE A 158 10.47 -22.67 -82.73
CA PHE A 158 9.82 -23.26 -83.91
C PHE A 158 9.36 -24.70 -83.62
N GLY A 159 8.06 -24.95 -83.69
CA GLY A 159 7.48 -26.24 -83.36
C GLY A 159 6.08 -26.45 -83.95
N PRO A 160 5.46 -27.61 -83.68
CA PRO A 160 4.20 -28.01 -84.31
C PRO A 160 3.01 -27.10 -83.97
N SER A 161 3.10 -26.29 -82.92
CA SER A 161 2.05 -25.35 -82.49
C SER A 161 2.25 -23.93 -83.01
N GLY A 162 3.29 -23.66 -83.81
CA GLY A 162 3.69 -22.29 -84.16
C GLY A 162 4.94 -21.85 -83.39
N CYS A 163 5.17 -20.53 -83.33
CA CYS A 163 6.20 -19.92 -82.48
C CYS A 163 5.58 -19.15 -81.31
N THR A 164 6.32 -19.07 -80.21
CA THR A 164 5.90 -18.36 -78.99
C THR A 164 6.46 -16.95 -78.97
N ALA A 165 5.68 -15.96 -78.52
CA ALA A 165 6.19 -14.60 -78.37
C ALA A 165 7.36 -14.54 -77.36
N CYS A 166 8.39 -13.74 -77.65
CA CYS A 166 9.53 -13.56 -76.74
C CYS A 166 9.06 -13.06 -75.37
N GLY A 167 8.24 -12.00 -75.38
CA GLY A 167 7.73 -11.36 -74.16
C GLY A 167 8.85 -10.76 -73.33
N CYS A 168 9.81 -10.08 -73.96
CA CYS A 168 10.90 -9.42 -73.24
C CYS A 168 10.36 -8.23 -72.45
N ASP A 169 10.90 -8.00 -71.25
CA ASP A 169 10.53 -6.86 -70.42
C ASP A 169 10.91 -5.53 -71.10
N SER A 170 9.98 -4.59 -71.15
CA SER A 170 10.18 -3.33 -71.86
C SER A 170 11.25 -2.43 -71.23
N VAL A 171 11.54 -2.61 -69.94
CA VAL A 171 12.53 -1.87 -69.18
C VAL A 171 13.84 -2.63 -69.15
N GLY A 172 13.83 -3.90 -68.76
CA GLY A 172 15.04 -4.71 -68.55
C GLY A 172 15.70 -5.24 -69.83
N ALA A 173 14.96 -5.36 -70.94
CA ALA A 173 15.52 -5.77 -72.24
C ALA A 173 15.81 -4.58 -73.16
N LEU A 174 16.82 -4.74 -74.03
CA LEU A 174 17.16 -3.75 -75.06
C LEU A 174 16.08 -3.65 -76.15
N SER A 175 15.43 -4.76 -76.47
CA SER A 175 14.33 -4.86 -77.44
C SER A 175 13.48 -6.10 -77.16
N ASN A 176 12.33 -6.21 -77.83
CA ASN A 176 11.50 -7.43 -77.78
C ASN A 176 12.03 -8.57 -78.69
N ASN A 177 13.23 -8.42 -79.25
CA ASN A 177 13.88 -9.48 -80.01
C ASN A 177 14.59 -10.43 -79.06
N CYS A 178 14.35 -11.72 -79.24
CA CYS A 178 15.01 -12.78 -78.50
C CYS A 178 15.68 -13.78 -79.44
N ASP A 179 16.54 -14.62 -78.87
CA ASP A 179 17.12 -15.76 -79.58
C ASP A 179 16.03 -16.70 -80.10
N ARG A 180 16.14 -17.12 -81.36
CA ARG A 180 15.07 -17.83 -82.07
C ARG A 180 14.81 -19.25 -81.56
N GLN A 181 15.77 -19.85 -80.85
CA GLN A 181 15.65 -21.20 -80.32
C GLN A 181 15.31 -21.18 -78.82
N SER A 182 16.09 -20.47 -78.02
CA SER A 182 15.96 -20.42 -76.56
C SER A 182 14.93 -19.41 -76.05
N GLY A 183 14.60 -18.40 -76.85
CA GLY A 183 13.74 -17.30 -76.43
C GLY A 183 14.40 -16.32 -75.47
N GLN A 184 15.73 -16.40 -75.30
CA GLN A 184 16.48 -15.50 -74.43
C GLN A 184 16.52 -14.09 -75.00
N CYS A 185 16.00 -13.12 -74.24
CA CYS A 185 16.06 -11.70 -74.54
C CYS A 185 17.44 -11.12 -74.24
N LEU A 186 17.80 -10.03 -74.94
CA LEU A 186 19.05 -9.32 -74.70
C LEU A 186 18.85 -8.24 -73.61
N CYS A 187 19.41 -8.46 -72.42
CA CYS A 187 19.22 -7.59 -71.25
C CYS A 187 20.10 -6.33 -71.32
N ARG A 188 19.64 -5.19 -70.77
CA ARG A 188 20.29 -3.87 -70.89
C ARG A 188 21.54 -3.70 -70.04
N GLU A 189 21.45 -4.02 -68.75
CA GLU A 189 22.42 -3.61 -67.72
C GLU A 189 23.16 -4.79 -67.09
N ARG A 190 24.25 -4.50 -66.37
CA ARG A 190 24.94 -5.49 -65.52
C ARG A 190 24.07 -5.75 -64.29
N GLY A 191 23.67 -7.01 -64.09
CA GLY A 191 22.87 -7.42 -62.95
C GLY A 191 21.38 -7.66 -63.27
N ILE A 192 20.91 -7.45 -64.50
CA ILE A 192 19.58 -7.91 -64.96
C ILE A 192 19.72 -9.28 -65.63
N THR A 193 18.84 -10.22 -65.30
CA THR A 193 18.87 -11.59 -65.82
C THR A 193 17.48 -12.15 -66.09
N GLY A 194 17.42 -13.43 -66.48
CA GLY A 194 16.20 -14.17 -66.81
C GLY A 194 15.90 -14.17 -68.32
N ARG A 195 15.09 -15.15 -68.76
CA ARG A 195 14.71 -15.29 -70.18
C ARG A 195 14.13 -14.01 -70.77
N GLN A 196 13.31 -13.32 -69.98
CA GLN A 196 12.62 -12.09 -70.36
C GLN A 196 13.32 -10.82 -69.87
N CYS A 197 14.48 -10.93 -69.21
CA CYS A 197 15.19 -9.81 -68.58
C CYS A 197 14.35 -9.04 -67.55
N ASN A 198 13.57 -9.75 -66.73
CA ASN A 198 12.59 -9.19 -65.82
C ASN A 198 12.93 -9.40 -64.32
N GLN A 199 14.17 -9.77 -64.02
CA GLN A 199 14.63 -10.02 -62.64
C GLN A 199 16.09 -9.65 -62.47
N CYS A 200 16.53 -9.45 -61.24
CA CYS A 200 17.93 -9.20 -60.93
C CYS A 200 18.73 -10.51 -60.82
N GLN A 201 20.02 -10.44 -61.14
CA GLN A 201 20.98 -11.52 -60.95
C GLN A 201 21.14 -11.81 -59.44
N PRO A 202 21.40 -13.06 -59.02
CA PRO A 202 21.73 -13.35 -57.62
C PRO A 202 22.83 -12.42 -57.08
N GLY A 203 22.60 -11.84 -55.90
CA GLY A 203 23.45 -10.78 -55.34
C GLY A 203 23.00 -9.35 -55.67
N PHE A 204 21.89 -9.18 -56.40
CA PHE A 204 21.27 -7.89 -56.72
C PHE A 204 19.75 -7.88 -56.43
N TRP A 205 19.19 -6.70 -56.15
CA TRP A 205 17.78 -6.51 -55.80
C TRP A 205 17.19 -5.21 -56.38
N SER A 206 15.87 -5.04 -56.33
CA SER A 206 15.13 -3.83 -56.81
C SER A 206 15.05 -3.65 -58.33
N PHE A 207 14.56 -4.66 -59.07
CA PHE A 207 14.24 -4.50 -60.50
C PHE A 207 13.25 -3.32 -60.74
N PRO A 208 13.48 -2.44 -61.74
CA PRO A 208 14.46 -2.55 -62.82
C PRO A 208 15.89 -2.06 -62.49
N ASP A 209 16.05 -1.23 -61.46
CA ASP A 209 17.34 -0.67 -61.04
C ASP A 209 18.08 -1.64 -60.11
N CYS A 210 18.60 -2.73 -60.66
CA CYS A 210 19.24 -3.79 -59.87
C CYS A 210 20.47 -3.28 -59.08
N ARG A 211 20.36 -3.18 -57.75
CA ARG A 211 21.41 -2.76 -56.82
C ARG A 211 22.07 -3.96 -56.16
N VAL A 212 23.37 -3.87 -55.85
CA VAL A 212 24.10 -4.92 -55.12
C VAL A 212 23.51 -5.09 -53.71
N CYS A 213 23.41 -6.33 -53.23
CA CYS A 213 23.05 -6.63 -51.85
C CYS A 213 24.05 -6.00 -50.86
N GLN A 214 23.58 -5.37 -49.79
CA GLN A 214 24.41 -4.70 -48.79
C GLN A 214 24.38 -5.45 -47.46
N CYS A 215 25.12 -6.55 -47.36
CA CYS A 215 25.04 -7.47 -46.22
C CYS A 215 26.25 -7.44 -45.27
N ASN A 216 26.98 -6.31 -45.22
CA ASN A 216 28.19 -6.13 -44.40
C ASN A 216 29.20 -7.30 -44.53
N ASP A 217 29.34 -7.88 -45.73
CA ASP A 217 30.16 -9.07 -46.05
C ASP A 217 29.75 -10.39 -45.36
N HIS A 218 28.72 -10.37 -44.52
CA HIS A 218 28.21 -11.54 -43.82
C HIS A 218 27.22 -12.39 -44.64
N ALA A 219 26.70 -11.86 -45.75
CA ALA A 219 25.99 -12.63 -46.77
C ALA A 219 26.29 -12.13 -48.19
N SER A 220 26.15 -12.99 -49.19
CA SER A 220 26.38 -12.65 -50.61
C SER A 220 25.10 -12.63 -51.45
N ILE A 221 23.97 -13.04 -50.88
CA ILE A 221 22.66 -13.12 -51.53
C ILE A 221 21.64 -12.43 -50.63
N CYS A 222 20.72 -11.71 -51.25
CA CYS A 222 19.58 -11.07 -50.60
C CYS A 222 18.30 -11.33 -51.38
N ASP A 223 17.16 -11.10 -50.73
CA ASP A 223 15.86 -11.15 -51.37
C ASP A 223 15.78 -10.15 -52.53
N GLN A 224 15.33 -10.60 -53.69
CA GLN A 224 15.37 -9.80 -54.93
C GLN A 224 14.42 -8.59 -54.92
N LYS A 225 13.40 -8.58 -54.04
CA LYS A 225 12.42 -7.50 -53.94
C LYS A 225 12.77 -6.52 -52.82
N THR A 226 13.08 -7.04 -51.63
CA THR A 226 13.29 -6.22 -50.44
C THR A 226 14.76 -5.82 -50.30
N GLY A 227 15.70 -6.67 -50.72
CA GLY A 227 17.13 -6.50 -50.45
C GLY A 227 17.56 -7.02 -49.09
N ALA A 228 16.67 -7.70 -48.35
CA ALA A 228 16.99 -8.32 -47.07
C ALA A 228 17.97 -9.49 -47.27
N CYS A 229 19.05 -9.51 -46.50
CA CYS A 229 20.09 -10.53 -46.60
C CYS A 229 19.57 -11.91 -46.22
N ILE A 230 20.00 -12.92 -46.98
CA ILE A 230 19.61 -14.32 -46.77
C ILE A 230 20.82 -15.08 -46.25
N GLU A 231 20.61 -15.88 -45.19
CA GLU A 231 21.66 -16.71 -44.56
C GLU A 231 22.88 -15.91 -44.09
N CYS A 232 22.65 -14.94 -43.21
CA CYS A 232 23.70 -14.22 -42.51
C CYS A 232 24.67 -15.18 -41.78
N ARG A 233 25.96 -15.10 -42.13
CA ARG A 233 27.07 -15.88 -41.55
C ARG A 233 27.60 -15.20 -40.29
N ASP A 234 28.65 -15.77 -39.68
CA ASP A 234 29.39 -15.16 -38.56
C ASP A 234 28.53 -14.78 -37.34
N LEU A 235 27.46 -15.54 -37.12
CA LEU A 235 26.51 -15.33 -36.01
C LEU A 235 25.84 -13.94 -36.06
N THR A 236 25.70 -13.39 -37.27
CA THR A 236 24.99 -12.14 -37.55
C THR A 236 23.55 -12.40 -37.96
N ASP A 237 22.72 -11.38 -37.78
CA ASP A 237 21.30 -11.35 -38.11
C ASP A 237 20.89 -9.91 -38.48
N GLY A 238 19.64 -9.71 -38.85
CA GLY A 238 19.10 -8.42 -39.24
C GLY A 238 19.05 -8.25 -40.75
N TYR A 239 18.40 -7.17 -41.17
CA TYR A 239 18.08 -6.94 -42.58
C TYR A 239 19.33 -6.86 -43.46
N TYR A 240 20.43 -6.35 -42.90
CA TYR A 240 21.71 -6.18 -43.57
C TYR A 240 22.82 -7.04 -42.93
N CYS A 241 22.46 -8.06 -42.14
CA CYS A 241 23.40 -8.76 -41.26
C CYS A 241 24.18 -7.78 -40.34
N ASP A 242 23.48 -6.77 -39.85
CA ASP A 242 24.01 -5.58 -39.17
C ASP A 242 23.95 -5.66 -37.65
N ARG A 243 23.41 -6.75 -37.10
CA ARG A 243 23.41 -7.07 -35.66
C ARG A 243 23.85 -8.51 -35.44
N CYS A 244 24.19 -8.85 -34.21
CA CYS A 244 24.42 -10.23 -33.84
C CYS A 244 23.09 -10.99 -33.71
N LYS A 245 23.12 -12.30 -33.90
CA LYS A 245 22.01 -13.19 -33.52
C LYS A 245 21.72 -13.06 -32.02
N ASP A 246 20.47 -13.30 -31.65
CA ASP A 246 20.07 -13.35 -30.24
C ASP A 246 20.99 -14.29 -29.45
N GLY A 247 21.36 -13.89 -28.25
CA GLY A 247 22.38 -14.57 -27.44
C GLY A 247 23.83 -14.14 -27.70
N TYR A 248 24.10 -13.24 -28.65
CA TYR A 248 25.44 -12.74 -28.95
C TYR A 248 25.49 -11.19 -28.93
N TYR A 249 26.62 -10.63 -28.50
CA TYR A 249 26.92 -9.19 -28.55
C TYR A 249 28.11 -8.90 -29.46
N GLY A 250 28.14 -7.69 -30.04
CA GLY A 250 29.19 -7.22 -30.93
C GLY A 250 28.66 -6.15 -31.88
N ASP A 251 29.49 -5.71 -32.82
CA ASP A 251 29.07 -4.81 -33.90
C ASP A 251 29.58 -5.33 -35.25
N PRO A 252 28.74 -6.08 -35.99
CA PRO A 252 29.09 -6.65 -37.30
C PRO A 252 29.52 -5.61 -38.35
N ARG A 253 29.10 -4.35 -38.19
CA ARG A 253 29.41 -3.27 -39.15
C ARG A 253 30.87 -2.83 -39.08
N LEU A 254 31.55 -3.12 -37.97
CA LEU A 254 32.96 -2.79 -37.74
C LEU A 254 33.92 -3.90 -38.22
N GLY A 255 33.39 -4.98 -38.81
CA GLY A 255 34.16 -6.11 -39.31
C GLY A 255 34.89 -6.89 -38.21
N ILE A 256 36.17 -7.23 -38.46
CA ILE A 256 37.00 -8.09 -37.57
C ILE A 256 37.25 -7.45 -36.18
N ASN A 257 37.04 -6.15 -36.02
CA ASN A 257 37.37 -5.44 -34.77
C ASN A 257 36.44 -5.77 -33.60
N LEU A 258 35.19 -6.15 -33.85
CA LEU A 258 34.24 -6.50 -32.79
C LEU A 258 33.27 -7.61 -33.24
N PRO A 259 33.76 -8.86 -33.41
CA PRO A 259 32.95 -9.98 -33.86
C PRO A 259 31.88 -10.34 -32.83
N CYS A 260 30.79 -10.98 -33.28
CA CYS A 260 29.73 -11.47 -32.42
C CYS A 260 30.26 -12.54 -31.45
N LYS A 261 30.18 -12.25 -30.15
CA LYS A 261 30.59 -13.12 -29.05
C LYS A 261 29.38 -13.48 -28.18
N PRO A 262 29.34 -14.69 -27.60
CA PRO A 262 28.20 -15.11 -26.79
C PRO A 262 28.03 -14.19 -25.58
N CYS A 263 26.79 -13.92 -25.21
CA CYS A 263 26.45 -13.15 -24.04
C CYS A 263 27.01 -13.80 -22.77
N PRO A 264 27.78 -13.09 -21.93
CA PRO A 264 28.31 -13.62 -20.69
C PRO A 264 27.26 -13.57 -19.56
N CYS A 265 26.02 -13.95 -19.85
CA CYS A 265 24.97 -14.13 -18.84
C CYS A 265 25.19 -15.47 -18.12
N PRO A 266 24.68 -15.66 -16.89
CA PRO A 266 24.84 -16.86 -16.08
C PRO A 266 24.51 -18.11 -16.88
N GLY A 267 25.44 -19.07 -16.84
CA GLY A 267 25.36 -20.32 -17.56
C GLY A 267 25.70 -20.23 -19.06
N GLY A 268 25.39 -19.12 -19.73
CA GLY A 268 25.57 -18.97 -21.17
C GLY A 268 24.57 -19.80 -21.98
N LEU A 269 24.74 -19.79 -23.31
CA LEU A 269 23.82 -20.42 -24.25
C LEU A 269 23.74 -21.93 -23.98
N ASP A 270 22.51 -22.44 -23.86
CA ASP A 270 22.17 -23.86 -23.58
C ASP A 270 22.44 -24.37 -22.15
N SER A 271 22.71 -23.49 -21.20
CA SER A 271 22.92 -23.86 -19.79
C SER A 271 21.67 -24.26 -19.02
N GLY A 272 20.48 -23.85 -19.49
CA GLY A 272 19.21 -24.06 -18.79
C GLY A 272 18.94 -23.11 -17.62
N PHE A 273 19.84 -22.17 -17.32
CA PHE A 273 19.66 -21.12 -16.30
C PHE A 273 20.11 -19.74 -16.81
N GLN A 274 20.10 -19.54 -18.13
CA GLN A 274 20.27 -18.23 -18.75
C GLN A 274 18.93 -17.47 -18.75
N HIS A 275 18.87 -16.39 -17.97
CA HIS A 275 17.65 -15.59 -17.78
C HIS A 275 17.62 -14.30 -18.61
N ALA A 276 18.27 -14.31 -19.78
CA ALA A 276 18.31 -13.20 -20.75
C ALA A 276 18.45 -13.74 -22.17
N ASP A 277 17.72 -13.20 -23.15
CA ASP A 277 17.80 -13.65 -24.56
C ASP A 277 18.74 -12.78 -25.40
N THR A 278 19.05 -11.56 -24.94
CA THR A 278 19.94 -10.60 -25.63
C THR A 278 20.84 -9.88 -24.63
N CYS A 279 21.94 -9.31 -25.11
CA CYS A 279 22.84 -8.47 -24.33
C CYS A 279 23.46 -7.38 -25.20
N TYR A 280 23.95 -6.30 -24.58
CA TYR A 280 24.56 -5.17 -25.28
C TYR A 280 25.83 -4.70 -24.59
N LEU A 281 26.71 -4.03 -25.34
CA LEU A 281 27.94 -3.44 -24.82
C LEU A 281 27.62 -2.03 -24.26
N ARG A 282 27.85 -1.79 -22.97
CA ARG A 282 27.81 -0.44 -22.38
C ARG A 282 29.06 0.30 -22.84
N PRO A 283 28.95 1.51 -23.42
CA PRO A 283 30.11 2.35 -23.67
C PRO A 283 30.86 2.60 -22.37
N SER A 284 32.19 2.55 -22.41
CA SER A 284 33.04 2.92 -21.28
C SER A 284 32.79 4.37 -20.88
N GLU A 285 32.35 4.61 -19.65
CA GLU A 285 32.47 5.92 -19.00
C GLU A 285 33.93 6.17 -18.58
N GLU A 286 34.30 7.42 -18.31
CA GLU A 286 35.70 7.84 -18.10
C GLU A 286 36.44 6.93 -17.09
N ASN A 287 37.37 6.11 -17.60
CA ASN A 287 38.26 5.17 -16.90
C ASN A 287 37.76 3.73 -16.61
N GLU A 288 36.65 3.27 -17.18
CA GLU A 288 36.22 1.87 -17.07
C GLU A 288 36.28 1.12 -18.41
N ALA A 289 36.54 -0.19 -18.38
CA ALA A 289 36.46 -1.01 -19.58
C ALA A 289 34.98 -1.19 -19.98
N PRO A 290 34.64 -1.22 -21.28
CA PRO A 290 33.27 -1.46 -21.71
C PRO A 290 32.79 -2.84 -21.24
N ASP A 291 31.70 -2.88 -20.48
CA ASP A 291 31.10 -4.11 -19.99
C ASP A 291 29.86 -4.50 -20.79
N VAL A 292 29.55 -5.79 -20.82
CA VAL A 292 28.36 -6.35 -21.47
C VAL A 292 27.23 -6.41 -20.45
N ILE A 293 26.02 -6.02 -20.83
CA ILE A 293 24.84 -6.08 -19.96
C ILE A 293 23.80 -6.99 -20.59
N CYS A 294 23.29 -7.91 -19.79
CA CYS A 294 22.23 -8.81 -20.17
C CYS A 294 20.85 -8.12 -20.04
N ASN A 295 20.00 -8.27 -21.05
CA ASN A 295 18.61 -7.83 -20.99
C ASN A 295 17.78 -8.90 -20.27
N CYS A 296 17.56 -8.70 -18.97
CA CYS A 296 16.93 -9.70 -18.10
C CYS A 296 15.47 -9.96 -18.44
N LYS A 297 15.07 -11.24 -18.31
CA LYS A 297 13.67 -11.67 -18.33
C LYS A 297 12.92 -11.09 -17.14
N ALA A 298 11.59 -11.00 -17.26
CA ALA A 298 10.74 -10.55 -16.16
C ALA A 298 10.99 -11.40 -14.91
N GLY A 299 11.13 -10.74 -13.76
CA GLY A 299 11.47 -11.38 -12.48
C GLY A 299 12.96 -11.49 -12.17
N TYR A 300 13.85 -11.12 -13.09
CA TYR A 300 15.31 -11.18 -12.90
C TYR A 300 15.93 -9.78 -13.04
N THR A 301 17.05 -9.54 -12.35
CA THR A 301 17.73 -8.24 -12.32
C THR A 301 19.26 -8.37 -12.20
N GLY A 302 19.95 -7.23 -12.30
CA GLY A 302 21.40 -7.11 -12.29
C GLY A 302 22.03 -7.17 -13.68
N GLU A 303 23.29 -6.78 -13.82
CA GLU A 303 24.00 -6.70 -15.11
C GLU A 303 24.10 -8.04 -15.85
N ARG A 304 23.96 -9.12 -15.07
CA ARG A 304 24.01 -10.51 -15.52
C ARG A 304 22.67 -11.23 -15.33
N CYS A 305 21.62 -10.63 -14.78
CA CYS A 305 20.39 -11.37 -14.47
C CYS A 305 20.60 -12.52 -13.47
N ALA A 306 21.58 -12.37 -12.58
CA ALA A 306 22.01 -13.34 -11.58
C ALA A 306 21.29 -13.17 -10.24
N SER A 307 20.27 -12.31 -10.18
CA SER A 307 19.50 -11.98 -8.98
C SER A 307 18.03 -11.82 -9.33
N CYS A 308 17.14 -12.05 -8.38
CA CYS A 308 15.72 -11.82 -8.56
C CYS A 308 15.40 -10.34 -8.50
N ALA A 309 14.48 -9.91 -9.38
CA ALA A 309 13.96 -8.55 -9.38
C ALA A 309 13.19 -8.26 -8.10
N VAL A 310 12.90 -6.97 -7.87
CA VAL A 310 12.12 -6.53 -6.70
C VAL A 310 10.79 -7.31 -6.66
N ASN A 311 10.47 -7.83 -5.48
CA ASN A 311 9.29 -8.66 -5.23
C ASN A 311 9.24 -10.01 -5.95
N HIS A 312 10.40 -10.54 -6.30
CA HIS A 312 10.59 -11.92 -6.72
C HIS A 312 11.62 -12.60 -5.83
N TRP A 313 11.49 -13.92 -5.68
CA TRP A 313 12.36 -14.71 -4.84
C TRP A 313 12.79 -16.02 -5.53
N GLY A 314 13.95 -16.52 -5.12
CA GLY A 314 14.50 -17.78 -5.61
C GLY A 314 16.01 -17.70 -5.85
N ASN A 315 16.56 -18.74 -6.47
CA ASN A 315 18.01 -18.81 -6.74
C ASN A 315 18.28 -19.00 -8.24
N PRO A 316 18.45 -17.91 -9.01
CA PRO A 316 18.61 -17.97 -10.46
C PRO A 316 19.97 -18.55 -10.91
N ASN A 317 20.91 -18.77 -9.98
CA ASN A 317 22.26 -19.25 -10.30
C ASN A 317 22.39 -20.79 -10.27
N GLU A 318 21.33 -21.50 -9.91
CA GLU A 318 21.29 -22.96 -9.90
C GLU A 318 20.62 -23.52 -11.15
N LEU A 319 21.00 -24.74 -11.52
CA LEU A 319 20.38 -25.48 -12.62
C LEU A 319 18.88 -25.68 -12.35
N GLY A 320 18.02 -25.03 -13.13
CA GLY A 320 16.57 -25.06 -12.96
C GLY A 320 16.01 -24.04 -11.97
N GLY A 321 16.86 -23.16 -11.42
CA GLY A 321 16.44 -22.10 -10.52
C GLY A 321 15.69 -20.97 -11.24
N THR A 322 14.54 -20.58 -10.69
CA THR A 322 13.71 -19.48 -11.19
C THR A 322 13.52 -18.39 -10.15
N CYS A 323 13.11 -17.22 -10.60
CA CYS A 323 12.66 -16.14 -9.73
C CYS A 323 11.13 -16.06 -9.81
N GLU A 324 10.47 -16.48 -8.75
CA GLU A 324 9.01 -16.49 -8.65
C GLU A 324 8.52 -15.20 -7.96
N PRO A 325 7.35 -14.65 -8.35
CA PRO A 325 6.79 -13.50 -7.65
C PRO A 325 6.44 -13.85 -6.20
N CYS A 326 6.68 -12.93 -5.27
CA CYS A 326 6.32 -13.10 -3.88
C CYS A 326 4.79 -13.13 -3.71
N ASP A 327 4.28 -14.13 -3.00
CA ASP A 327 2.85 -14.28 -2.68
C ASP A 327 2.55 -13.74 -1.29
N CYS A 328 2.26 -12.44 -1.23
CA CYS A 328 1.96 -11.72 0.01
C CYS A 328 0.48 -11.34 0.16
N ASN A 329 -0.44 -12.10 -0.44
CA ASN A 329 -1.89 -11.80 -0.46
C ASN A 329 -2.23 -10.37 -0.95
N GLY A 330 -1.34 -9.76 -1.75
CA GLY A 330 -1.45 -8.38 -2.19
C GLY A 330 -1.35 -7.35 -1.05
N ASN A 331 -0.78 -7.71 0.09
CA ASN A 331 -0.61 -6.85 1.26
C ASN A 331 0.79 -6.24 1.37
N ILE A 332 1.52 -6.09 0.25
CA ILE A 332 2.79 -5.36 0.20
C ILE A 332 2.78 -4.34 -0.92
N ASP A 333 3.66 -3.34 -0.84
CA ASP A 333 3.95 -2.46 -1.97
C ASP A 333 4.96 -3.14 -2.91
N VAL A 334 4.49 -3.46 -4.12
CA VAL A 334 5.29 -4.16 -5.15
C VAL A 334 6.41 -3.30 -5.75
N LEU A 335 6.41 -1.99 -5.50
CA LEU A 335 7.44 -1.06 -6.00
C LEU A 335 8.55 -0.80 -5.00
N VAL A 336 8.35 -1.17 -3.73
CA VAL A 336 9.31 -0.94 -2.66
C VAL A 336 10.29 -2.11 -2.57
N GLU A 337 11.58 -1.80 -2.59
CA GLU A 337 12.64 -2.78 -2.41
C GLU A 337 12.62 -3.38 -1.00
N GLY A 338 12.83 -4.70 -0.92
CA GLY A 338 12.78 -5.45 0.34
C GLY A 338 11.37 -5.54 0.96
N SER A 339 10.32 -5.47 0.14
CA SER A 339 8.95 -5.78 0.57
C SER A 339 8.75 -7.27 0.84
N CYS A 340 9.47 -8.14 0.14
CA CYS A 340 9.69 -9.55 0.49
C CYS A 340 11.19 -9.91 0.40
N ASP A 341 11.57 -11.00 1.04
CA ASP A 341 12.91 -11.57 1.00
C ASP A 341 13.19 -12.22 -0.38
N PRO A 342 14.28 -11.86 -1.07
CA PRO A 342 14.58 -12.37 -2.42
C PRO A 342 15.07 -13.83 -2.43
N VAL A 343 15.29 -14.45 -1.28
CA VAL A 343 15.76 -15.84 -1.16
C VAL A 343 14.65 -16.75 -0.64
N SER A 344 13.92 -16.36 0.41
CA SER A 344 12.85 -17.18 0.99
C SER A 344 11.46 -16.87 0.46
N GLY A 345 11.24 -15.65 -0.07
CA GLY A 345 9.92 -15.17 -0.48
C GLY A 345 9.06 -14.64 0.66
N ASP A 346 9.58 -14.60 1.90
CA ASP A 346 8.85 -14.13 3.06
C ASP A 346 8.54 -12.63 2.94
N CYS A 347 7.30 -12.26 3.23
CA CYS A 347 6.84 -10.88 3.15
C CYS A 347 7.29 -10.11 4.41
N ILE A 348 8.08 -9.06 4.21
CA ILE A 348 8.74 -8.31 5.29
C ILE A 348 7.95 -7.06 5.66
N LYS A 349 7.39 -6.36 4.65
CA LYS A 349 6.74 -5.05 4.82
C LYS A 349 5.23 -5.14 4.58
N CYS A 350 4.56 -5.93 5.40
CA CYS A 350 3.11 -6.09 5.34
C CYS A 350 2.37 -4.77 5.62
N LEU A 351 1.41 -4.45 4.75
CA LEU A 351 0.53 -3.30 4.79
C LEU A 351 -0.84 -3.67 5.36
N HIS A 352 -1.76 -2.71 5.42
CA HIS A 352 -3.17 -2.97 5.80
C HIS A 352 -3.37 -3.61 7.18
N ASN A 353 -2.45 -3.36 8.12
CA ASN A 353 -2.46 -3.96 9.46
C ASN A 353 -2.43 -5.49 9.43
N THR A 354 -1.59 -6.05 8.54
CA THR A 354 -1.37 -7.48 8.40
C THR A 354 0.05 -7.89 8.81
N GLU A 355 0.24 -9.16 9.15
CA GLU A 355 1.52 -9.82 9.43
C GLU A 355 1.46 -11.29 9.00
N GLY A 356 2.55 -12.02 9.21
CA GLY A 356 2.73 -13.39 8.72
C GLY A 356 3.67 -13.44 7.52
N ILE A 357 4.14 -14.64 7.18
CA ILE A 357 5.11 -14.85 6.11
C ILE A 357 4.54 -14.50 4.73
N GLN A 358 3.22 -14.47 4.60
CA GLN A 358 2.46 -14.07 3.43
C GLN A 358 1.54 -12.87 3.72
N CYS A 359 1.73 -12.17 4.85
CA CYS A 359 0.80 -11.14 5.32
C CYS A 359 -0.66 -11.66 5.43
N GLU A 360 -0.81 -12.90 5.90
CA GLU A 360 -2.05 -13.67 5.95
C GLU A 360 -2.85 -13.50 7.25
N ASP A 361 -2.26 -12.87 8.27
CA ASP A 361 -2.86 -12.62 9.57
C ASP A 361 -3.03 -11.12 9.81
N CYS A 362 -4.01 -10.74 10.64
CA CYS A 362 -4.05 -9.38 11.16
C CYS A 362 -2.98 -9.20 12.26
N ILE A 363 -2.36 -8.02 12.32
CA ILE A 363 -1.42 -7.69 13.38
C ILE A 363 -2.07 -7.75 14.76
N GLU A 364 -1.26 -7.91 15.80
CA GLU A 364 -1.74 -7.91 17.18
C GLU A 364 -2.57 -6.65 17.52
N GLY A 365 -3.71 -6.86 18.18
CA GLY A 365 -4.69 -5.79 18.47
C GLY A 365 -5.61 -5.43 17.30
N TYR A 366 -5.55 -6.16 16.18
CA TYR A 366 -6.49 -6.08 15.08
C TYR A 366 -7.16 -7.43 14.84
N TYR A 367 -8.36 -7.39 14.25
CA TYR A 367 -9.13 -8.57 13.90
C TYR A 367 -9.81 -8.47 12.54
N GLY A 368 -10.07 -9.61 11.92
CA GLY A 368 -10.78 -9.73 10.64
C GLY A 368 -10.12 -10.74 9.71
N ASP A 369 -10.31 -10.55 8.41
CA ASP A 369 -9.66 -11.34 7.36
C ASP A 369 -8.65 -10.47 6.58
N ALA A 370 -7.37 -10.77 6.79
CA ALA A 370 -6.23 -10.12 6.16
C ALA A 370 -6.18 -10.29 4.64
N LYS A 371 -6.73 -11.39 4.09
CA LYS A 371 -6.69 -11.70 2.64
C LYS A 371 -7.60 -10.78 1.83
N ILE A 372 -8.66 -10.28 2.47
CA ILE A 372 -9.58 -9.28 1.89
C ILE A 372 -9.37 -7.88 2.48
N ARG A 373 -8.28 -7.66 3.24
CA ARG A 373 -7.89 -6.38 3.86
C ARG A 373 -8.94 -5.81 4.81
N SER A 374 -9.55 -6.68 5.61
CA SER A 374 -10.61 -6.30 6.57
C SER A 374 -10.13 -6.17 8.01
N CYS A 375 -8.82 -6.12 8.26
CA CYS A 375 -8.25 -5.99 9.59
C CYS A 375 -8.64 -4.65 10.26
N GLN A 376 -9.46 -4.74 11.30
CA GLN A 376 -9.96 -3.63 12.10
C GLN A 376 -9.34 -3.65 13.49
N ARG A 377 -9.09 -2.47 14.07
CA ARG A 377 -8.56 -2.36 15.42
C ARG A 377 -9.58 -2.88 16.43
N CYS A 378 -9.10 -3.65 17.40
CA CYS A 378 -9.93 -4.08 18.51
C CYS A 378 -10.25 -2.94 19.47
N VAL A 379 -11.50 -2.93 19.92
CA VAL A 379 -12.02 -1.95 20.88
C VAL A 379 -12.47 -2.74 22.10
N CYS A 380 -11.63 -2.77 23.13
CA CYS A 380 -11.91 -3.46 24.38
C CYS A 380 -12.14 -2.43 25.48
N ASN A 381 -13.19 -2.61 26.28
CA ASN A 381 -13.45 -1.81 27.47
C ASN A 381 -12.42 -2.18 28.55
N ASP A 382 -11.68 -1.18 28.99
CA ASP A 382 -10.60 -1.33 29.95
C ASP A 382 -11.03 -1.87 31.31
N LEU A 383 -12.28 -1.62 31.73
CA LEU A 383 -12.81 -2.04 33.02
C LEU A 383 -13.25 -3.51 33.01
N GLY A 384 -13.69 -4.01 31.85
CA GLY A 384 -14.20 -5.36 31.71
C GLY A 384 -13.25 -6.35 31.06
N THR A 385 -12.07 -5.91 30.62
CA THR A 385 -11.11 -6.74 29.89
C THR A 385 -9.92 -7.15 30.77
N ASN A 386 -9.60 -8.44 30.78
CA ASN A 386 -8.39 -8.93 31.41
C ASN A 386 -7.15 -8.64 30.53
N ARG A 387 -6.49 -7.52 30.79
CA ARG A 387 -5.29 -7.09 30.04
C ARG A 387 -4.12 -8.08 30.09
N THR A 388 -4.06 -8.97 31.07
CA THR A 388 -2.99 -9.97 31.17
C THR A 388 -3.21 -11.20 30.29
N ALA A 389 -4.43 -11.42 29.82
CA ALA A 389 -4.78 -12.56 28.98
C ALA A 389 -4.44 -12.36 27.49
N GLY A 390 -3.94 -11.18 27.11
CA GLY A 390 -3.56 -10.83 25.74
C GLY A 390 -4.51 -9.83 25.10
N THR A 391 -4.36 -9.65 23.80
CA THR A 391 -5.25 -8.82 22.99
C THR A 391 -6.53 -9.60 22.60
N CYS A 392 -7.43 -8.93 21.88
CA CYS A 392 -8.60 -9.56 21.29
C CYS A 392 -8.23 -10.74 20.36
N ASP A 393 -9.19 -11.63 20.15
CA ASP A 393 -9.11 -12.66 19.13
C ASP A 393 -8.99 -12.05 17.72
N ARG A 394 -7.99 -12.51 16.95
CA ARG A 394 -7.63 -11.93 15.63
C ARG A 394 -8.63 -12.19 14.50
N VAL A 395 -9.62 -13.06 14.71
CA VAL A 395 -10.64 -13.36 13.68
C VAL A 395 -11.97 -12.72 14.07
N THR A 396 -12.37 -12.90 15.32
CA THR A 396 -13.69 -12.49 15.83
C THR A 396 -13.67 -11.12 16.50
N GLY A 397 -12.51 -10.63 16.92
CA GLY A 397 -12.39 -9.38 17.68
C GLY A 397 -12.86 -9.49 19.13
N GLN A 398 -13.15 -10.69 19.61
CA GLN A 398 -13.60 -10.91 20.98
C GLN A 398 -12.48 -10.55 21.96
N CYS A 399 -12.74 -9.58 22.82
CA CYS A 399 -11.83 -9.20 23.89
C CYS A 399 -11.85 -10.25 25.03
N PRO A 400 -10.73 -10.47 25.73
CA PRO A 400 -10.67 -11.40 26.86
C PRO A 400 -11.37 -10.79 28.09
N CYS A 401 -12.66 -11.08 28.25
CA CYS A 401 -13.46 -10.49 29.32
C CYS A 401 -13.09 -11.03 30.71
N LEU A 402 -13.23 -10.18 31.73
CA LEU A 402 -13.18 -10.53 33.15
C LEU A 402 -14.38 -11.39 33.55
N PRO A 403 -14.33 -12.07 34.71
CA PRO A 403 -15.44 -12.91 35.17
C PRO A 403 -16.77 -12.16 35.18
N ASN A 404 -17.82 -12.81 34.66
CA ASN A 404 -19.19 -12.28 34.56
C ASN A 404 -19.32 -10.98 33.74
N VAL A 405 -18.39 -10.71 32.83
CA VAL A 405 -18.49 -9.64 31.83
C VAL A 405 -18.74 -10.26 30.45
N VAL A 406 -19.60 -9.64 29.66
CA VAL A 406 -20.02 -10.12 28.33
C VAL A 406 -19.91 -9.00 27.28
N GLY A 407 -20.07 -9.38 26.01
CA GLY A 407 -19.95 -8.49 24.86
C GLY A 407 -18.59 -8.62 24.16
N GLN A 408 -18.54 -8.30 22.86
CA GLN A 408 -17.30 -8.34 22.07
C GLN A 408 -16.22 -7.43 22.67
N GLN A 409 -16.66 -6.29 23.22
CA GLN A 409 -15.81 -5.27 23.84
C GLN A 409 -15.68 -5.44 25.36
N CYS A 410 -16.30 -6.45 25.98
CA CYS A 410 -16.34 -6.62 27.43
C CYS A 410 -16.89 -5.39 28.18
N ASP A 411 -17.97 -4.82 27.68
CA ASP A 411 -18.53 -3.54 28.14
C ASP A 411 -19.79 -3.69 29.00
N THR A 412 -20.32 -4.91 29.11
CA THR A 412 -21.61 -5.17 29.77
C THR A 412 -21.47 -6.27 30.79
N CYS A 413 -22.13 -6.15 31.94
CA CYS A 413 -22.21 -7.25 32.90
C CYS A 413 -23.07 -8.39 32.35
N ALA A 414 -22.73 -9.63 32.71
CA ALA A 414 -23.62 -10.76 32.51
C ALA A 414 -24.95 -10.51 33.24
N PRO A 415 -26.07 -11.12 32.79
CA PRO A 415 -27.34 -11.02 33.49
C PRO A 415 -27.21 -11.33 34.98
N GLN A 416 -27.96 -10.60 35.82
CA GLN A 416 -27.94 -10.70 37.29
C GLN A 416 -26.58 -10.36 37.93
N HIS A 417 -25.76 -9.53 37.27
CA HIS A 417 -24.52 -8.99 37.83
C HIS A 417 -24.43 -7.47 37.67
N PHE A 418 -23.56 -6.83 38.45
CA PHE A 418 -23.34 -5.38 38.47
C PHE A 418 -21.88 -5.05 38.82
N ASP A 419 -21.56 -3.75 38.85
CA ASP A 419 -20.26 -3.20 39.27
C ASP A 419 -19.08 -3.55 38.35
N LEU A 420 -19.27 -3.31 37.05
CA LEU A 420 -18.16 -3.34 36.08
C LEU A 420 -17.04 -2.35 36.44
N ALA A 421 -17.40 -1.25 37.13
CA ALA A 421 -16.47 -0.21 37.58
C ALA A 421 -15.45 -0.71 38.61
N SER A 422 -15.69 -1.85 39.26
CA SER A 422 -14.75 -2.50 40.17
C SER A 422 -13.39 -2.83 39.50
N GLY A 423 -13.37 -3.00 38.18
CA GLY A 423 -12.19 -3.43 37.41
C GLY A 423 -11.77 -4.88 37.67
N LYS A 424 -12.59 -5.67 38.37
CA LYS A 424 -12.34 -7.10 38.67
C LYS A 424 -13.32 -8.04 37.97
N GLY A 425 -14.26 -7.51 37.21
CA GLY A 425 -15.41 -8.23 36.65
C GLY A 425 -16.71 -7.74 37.30
N CYS A 426 -17.80 -8.46 37.08
CA CYS A 426 -19.08 -8.11 37.69
C CYS A 426 -19.43 -9.03 38.86
N GLU A 427 -20.01 -8.44 39.90
CA GLU A 427 -20.48 -9.13 41.09
C GLU A 427 -21.96 -9.52 40.96
N PRO A 428 -22.40 -10.63 41.56
CA PRO A 428 -23.80 -11.04 41.49
C PRO A 428 -24.73 -10.05 42.24
N CYS A 429 -25.92 -9.84 41.70
CA CYS A 429 -26.93 -8.94 42.29
C CYS A 429 -27.42 -9.41 43.68
N GLU A 430 -27.52 -10.72 43.89
CA GLU A 430 -28.02 -11.33 45.14
C GLU A 430 -29.41 -10.83 45.59
N CYS A 431 -30.29 -10.51 44.63
CA CYS A 431 -31.66 -10.09 44.93
C CYS A 431 -32.45 -11.22 45.62
N ASP A 432 -33.10 -10.91 46.74
CA ASP A 432 -34.02 -11.82 47.44
C ASP A 432 -35.27 -12.06 46.57
N PRO A 433 -35.50 -13.30 46.09
CA PRO A 433 -36.64 -13.63 45.24
C PRO A 433 -38.01 -13.35 45.89
N ALA A 434 -38.09 -13.37 47.23
CA ALA A 434 -39.30 -13.05 47.96
C ALA A 434 -39.51 -11.53 48.09
N GLY A 435 -38.41 -10.77 48.14
CA GLY A 435 -38.39 -9.32 48.38
C GLY A 435 -38.52 -8.44 47.14
N VAL A 436 -38.16 -8.95 45.95
CA VAL A 436 -38.23 -8.20 44.68
C VAL A 436 -39.62 -8.19 44.05
N ARG A 437 -39.87 -7.21 43.17
CA ARG A 437 -41.07 -7.12 42.35
C ARG A 437 -41.15 -8.28 41.35
N LEU A 438 -42.34 -8.49 40.81
CA LEU A 438 -42.57 -9.49 39.78
C LEU A 438 -42.56 -8.82 38.41
N ASN A 439 -41.90 -9.48 37.46
CA ASN A 439 -41.93 -9.18 36.03
C ASN A 439 -43.35 -9.38 35.46
N ALA A 440 -43.58 -8.90 34.23
CA ALA A 440 -44.86 -9.02 33.54
C ALA A 440 -45.33 -10.48 33.33
N ASP A 441 -44.41 -11.44 33.36
CA ASP A 441 -44.64 -12.88 33.25
C ASP A 441 -44.88 -13.58 34.60
N GLY A 442 -44.83 -12.83 35.71
CA GLY A 442 -45.03 -13.34 37.06
C GLY A 442 -43.77 -13.91 37.73
N THR A 443 -42.60 -13.79 37.12
CA THR A 443 -41.32 -14.22 37.71
C THR A 443 -40.68 -13.13 38.58
N PRO A 444 -39.86 -13.46 39.60
CA PRO A 444 -39.12 -12.46 40.38
C PRO A 444 -38.12 -11.67 39.52
N GLU A 445 -38.10 -10.35 39.65
CA GLU A 445 -37.16 -9.46 38.97
C GLU A 445 -35.79 -9.49 39.67
N LEU A 446 -34.94 -10.43 39.28
CA LEU A 446 -33.61 -10.64 39.87
C LEU A 446 -32.51 -9.78 39.22
N GLN A 447 -32.84 -9.03 38.16
CA GLN A 447 -31.91 -8.08 37.58
C GLN A 447 -31.84 -6.84 38.47
N CYS A 448 -30.65 -6.53 38.96
CA CYS A 448 -30.37 -5.29 39.66
C CYS A 448 -29.85 -4.22 38.70
N ASN A 449 -29.76 -2.99 39.20
CA ASN A 449 -29.08 -1.90 38.51
C ASN A 449 -27.59 -2.24 38.32
N GLU A 450 -27.09 -2.09 37.09
CA GLU A 450 -25.73 -2.50 36.69
C GLU A 450 -24.60 -1.69 37.34
N PHE A 451 -24.91 -0.53 37.94
CA PHE A 451 -23.92 0.36 38.56
C PHE A 451 -23.85 0.22 40.08
N ASP A 452 -25.00 0.22 40.77
CA ASP A 452 -25.06 0.22 42.25
C ASP A 452 -25.58 -1.09 42.84
N GLY A 453 -25.99 -2.03 41.99
CA GLY A 453 -26.45 -3.36 42.39
C GLY A 453 -27.81 -3.38 43.08
N ARG A 454 -28.55 -2.26 43.08
CA ARG A 454 -29.84 -2.17 43.77
C ARG A 454 -30.94 -2.91 43.00
N CYS A 455 -31.62 -3.81 43.70
CA CYS A 455 -32.75 -4.58 43.21
C CYS A 455 -34.07 -3.80 43.29
N MET A 456 -35.05 -4.16 42.46
CA MET A 456 -36.38 -3.55 42.46
C MET A 456 -37.25 -4.16 43.58
N CYS A 457 -37.31 -3.53 44.75
CA CYS A 457 -38.00 -4.08 45.93
C CYS A 457 -39.53 -3.90 45.91
N LYS A 458 -40.25 -4.84 46.55
CA LYS A 458 -41.67 -4.69 46.90
C LYS A 458 -41.85 -3.65 48.01
N PRO A 459 -43.04 -3.04 48.15
CA PRO A 459 -43.36 -2.17 49.30
C PRO A 459 -43.11 -2.87 50.63
N GLY A 460 -42.51 -2.18 51.61
CA GLY A 460 -42.10 -2.77 52.90
C GLY A 460 -40.76 -3.51 52.90
N ARG A 461 -40.14 -3.72 51.72
CA ARG A 461 -38.80 -4.31 51.57
C ARG A 461 -37.80 -3.26 51.08
N GLY A 462 -36.55 -3.40 51.48
CA GLY A 462 -35.48 -2.46 51.18
C GLY A 462 -34.10 -3.08 51.27
N GLY A 463 -33.08 -2.23 51.27
CA GLY A 463 -31.69 -2.65 51.10
C GLY A 463 -31.33 -2.90 49.63
N ARG A 464 -30.06 -3.17 49.36
CA ARG A 464 -29.55 -3.43 47.99
C ARG A 464 -30.23 -4.65 47.37
N THR A 465 -30.40 -5.70 48.17
CA THR A 465 -30.87 -7.04 47.79
C THR A 465 -32.37 -7.25 48.05
N CYS A 466 -33.10 -6.25 48.58
CA CYS A 466 -34.50 -6.41 49.01
C CYS A 466 -34.73 -7.44 50.14
N SER A 467 -33.66 -7.84 50.83
CA SER A 467 -33.71 -8.71 52.00
C SER A 467 -33.98 -7.96 53.30
N ASP A 468 -33.96 -6.63 53.29
CA ASP A 468 -34.13 -5.79 54.48
C ASP A 468 -35.52 -5.16 54.54
N CYS A 469 -35.83 -4.49 55.65
CA CYS A 469 -36.96 -3.56 55.74
C CYS A 469 -36.77 -2.39 54.77
N GLU A 470 -37.88 -1.76 54.36
CA GLU A 470 -37.83 -0.55 53.52
C GLU A 470 -36.95 0.55 54.14
N ASP A 471 -36.46 1.47 53.29
CA ASP A 471 -35.60 2.55 53.77
C ASP A 471 -36.29 3.35 54.90
N TYR A 472 -35.47 3.81 55.84
CA TYR A 472 -35.86 4.41 57.11
C TYR A 472 -36.59 3.47 58.08
N HIS A 473 -36.48 2.16 57.91
CA HIS A 473 -37.00 1.16 58.84
C HIS A 473 -35.94 0.11 59.22
N TRP A 474 -36.20 -0.61 60.31
CA TRP A 474 -35.36 -1.70 60.86
C TRP A 474 -36.25 -2.79 61.47
N GLY A 475 -35.73 -4.01 61.62
CA GLY A 475 -36.47 -5.15 62.15
C GLY A 475 -36.43 -6.36 61.21
N ASP A 476 -37.41 -7.26 61.33
CA ASP A 476 -37.48 -8.47 60.51
C ASP A 476 -38.45 -8.30 59.32
N PRO A 477 -37.92 -8.22 58.09
CA PRO A 477 -38.72 -8.02 56.87
C PRO A 477 -39.45 -9.27 56.39
N THR A 478 -39.12 -10.46 56.91
CA THR A 478 -39.77 -11.73 56.52
C THR A 478 -41.07 -11.96 57.28
N THR A 479 -41.15 -11.48 58.52
CA THR A 479 -42.35 -11.53 59.37
C THR A 479 -43.20 -10.26 59.29
N GLY A 480 -42.66 -9.19 58.67
CA GLY A 480 -43.35 -7.90 58.48
C GLY A 480 -43.22 -6.95 59.67
N GLU A 481 -42.30 -7.22 60.60
CA GLU A 481 -42.05 -6.42 61.80
C GLU A 481 -41.07 -5.26 61.57
N CYS A 482 -41.28 -4.49 60.51
CA CYS A 482 -40.45 -3.33 60.19
C CYS A 482 -40.91 -2.08 60.99
N ARG A 483 -40.00 -1.51 61.78
CA ARG A 483 -40.23 -0.30 62.60
C ARG A 483 -39.48 0.87 62.00
N ARG A 484 -40.11 2.04 61.99
CA ARG A 484 -39.48 3.26 61.49
C ARG A 484 -38.30 3.66 62.37
N CYS A 485 -37.22 4.11 61.75
CA CYS A 485 -36.08 4.71 62.42
C CYS A 485 -36.49 6.03 63.06
N GLU A 486 -36.15 6.21 64.34
CA GLU A 486 -36.42 7.42 65.11
C GLU A 486 -35.14 8.28 65.30
N CYS A 487 -34.27 8.26 64.28
CA CYS A 487 -33.03 9.03 64.29
C CYS A 487 -33.30 10.52 64.32
N ASN A 488 -32.60 11.25 65.20
CA ASN A 488 -32.76 12.68 65.29
C ASN A 488 -32.17 13.38 64.04
N PRO A 489 -32.95 14.17 63.28
CA PRO A 489 -32.48 14.77 62.03
C PRO A 489 -31.31 15.75 62.18
N ILE A 490 -31.11 16.32 63.37
CA ILE A 490 -30.04 17.28 63.67
C ILE A 490 -28.79 16.54 64.16
N GLY A 491 -28.97 15.50 64.96
CA GLY A 491 -27.87 14.78 65.58
C GLY A 491 -27.38 13.55 64.80
N SER A 492 -28.13 13.07 63.81
CA SER A 492 -27.78 11.89 63.02
C SER A 492 -27.21 12.25 61.65
N ALA A 493 -26.18 11.51 61.22
CA ALA A 493 -25.56 11.66 59.91
C ALA A 493 -26.47 11.15 58.78
N THR A 494 -27.29 10.13 59.07
CA THR A 494 -28.31 9.63 58.16
C THR A 494 -29.60 9.36 58.96
N GLN A 495 -30.76 9.39 58.28
CA GLN A 495 -32.03 9.00 58.90
C GLN A 495 -32.27 7.49 58.84
N GLN A 496 -31.40 6.72 58.18
CA GLN A 496 -31.43 5.27 58.23
C GLN A 496 -30.65 4.82 59.47
N CYS A 497 -31.37 4.20 60.39
CA CYS A 497 -30.81 3.49 61.52
C CYS A 497 -30.27 2.12 61.10
N ASP A 498 -29.43 1.51 61.94
CA ASP A 498 -28.99 0.13 61.82
C ASP A 498 -30.19 -0.79 61.61
N ARG A 499 -30.12 -1.62 60.56
CA ARG A 499 -31.27 -2.41 60.10
C ARG A 499 -31.66 -3.53 61.07
N ASN A 500 -30.77 -3.92 62.00
CA ASN A 500 -31.00 -5.00 62.95
C ASN A 500 -31.43 -4.50 64.33
N ASN A 501 -30.88 -3.39 64.81
CA ASN A 501 -31.10 -2.93 66.19
C ASN A 501 -31.69 -1.51 66.32
N GLY A 502 -31.84 -0.79 65.21
CA GLY A 502 -32.47 0.53 65.19
C GLY A 502 -31.61 1.68 65.72
N SER A 503 -30.32 1.46 65.97
CA SER A 503 -29.40 2.51 66.43
C SER A 503 -28.99 3.46 65.30
N CYS A 504 -28.82 4.74 65.62
CA CYS A 504 -28.55 5.79 64.64
C CYS A 504 -27.07 6.17 64.57
N VAL A 505 -26.58 6.48 63.37
CA VAL A 505 -25.22 7.01 63.19
C VAL A 505 -25.21 8.50 63.55
N CYS A 506 -24.50 8.87 64.61
CA CYS A 506 -24.52 10.25 65.13
C CYS A 506 -23.42 11.13 64.53
N LEU A 507 -23.75 12.41 64.30
CA LEU A 507 -22.80 13.46 63.93
C LEU A 507 -21.89 13.81 65.13
N PRO A 508 -20.67 14.31 64.88
CA PRO A 508 -19.75 14.71 65.95
C PRO A 508 -20.41 15.65 66.96
N GLY A 509 -20.29 15.32 68.25
CA GLY A 509 -20.94 16.04 69.35
C GLY A 509 -22.34 15.55 69.74
N SER A 510 -23.02 14.79 68.88
CA SER A 510 -24.29 14.11 69.19
C SER A 510 -24.05 12.63 69.51
N GLY A 511 -24.77 12.09 70.49
CA GLY A 511 -24.63 10.70 70.96
C GLY A 511 -25.95 10.10 71.42
N GLY A 512 -25.89 8.86 71.93
CA GLY A 512 -27.05 8.05 72.27
C GLY A 512 -27.62 7.28 71.07
N PRO A 513 -28.50 6.29 71.29
CA PRO A 513 -29.00 5.40 70.23
C PRO A 513 -29.84 6.12 69.16
N LEU A 514 -30.40 7.30 69.48
CA LEU A 514 -31.18 8.14 68.57
C LEU A 514 -30.49 9.46 68.23
N CYS A 515 -29.23 9.65 68.66
CA CYS A 515 -28.44 10.87 68.46
C CYS A 515 -29.10 12.16 68.99
N ASN A 516 -29.78 12.05 70.13
CA ASN A 516 -30.57 13.13 70.74
C ASN A 516 -29.99 13.65 72.07
N MET A 517 -28.75 13.32 72.38
CA MET A 517 -28.02 13.78 73.55
C MET A 517 -26.59 14.16 73.18
N CYS A 518 -25.83 14.80 74.07
CA CYS A 518 -24.42 15.09 73.80
C CYS A 518 -23.60 13.81 73.80
N ALA A 519 -22.70 13.68 72.81
CA ALA A 519 -21.76 12.58 72.74
C ALA A 519 -20.82 12.56 73.95
N ARG A 520 -20.28 11.38 74.28
CA ARG A 520 -19.20 11.28 75.26
C ARG A 520 -18.03 12.19 74.84
N GLY A 521 -17.51 12.96 75.78
CA GLY A 521 -16.50 13.99 75.51
C GLY A 521 -17.05 15.32 75.03
N TYR A 522 -18.37 15.52 75.12
CA TYR A 522 -19.04 16.80 74.93
C TYR A 522 -19.95 17.09 76.12
N THR A 523 -20.04 18.35 76.53
CA THR A 523 -20.88 18.84 77.63
C THR A 523 -21.88 19.87 77.14
N GLY A 524 -22.86 20.24 77.98
CA GLY A 524 -23.89 21.20 77.65
C GLY A 524 -25.27 20.56 77.48
N GLN A 525 -26.20 21.29 76.88
CA GLN A 525 -27.56 20.84 76.62
C GLN A 525 -27.76 20.65 75.11
N TRP A 526 -28.01 19.41 74.69
CA TRP A 526 -28.30 19.08 73.29
C TRP A 526 -29.45 19.96 72.76
N PRO A 527 -29.35 20.55 71.54
CA PRO A 527 -28.39 20.28 70.47
C PRO A 527 -27.06 21.06 70.56
N HIS A 528 -26.86 21.89 71.59
CA HIS A 528 -25.65 22.68 71.77
C HIS A 528 -24.67 21.97 72.71
N CYS A 529 -23.85 21.12 72.11
CA CYS A 529 -22.83 20.34 72.80
C CYS A 529 -21.44 20.93 72.54
N GLU A 530 -20.72 21.28 73.59
CA GLU A 530 -19.35 21.80 73.53
C GLU A 530 -18.36 20.70 73.88
N ALA A 531 -17.31 20.55 73.07
CA ALA A 531 -16.26 19.57 73.33
C ALA A 531 -15.63 19.81 74.71
N CYS A 532 -15.46 18.75 75.49
CA CYS A 532 -14.65 18.80 76.70
C CYS A 532 -13.21 19.20 76.34
N GLY A 533 -12.59 20.09 77.12
CA GLY A 533 -11.24 20.61 76.84
C GLY A 533 -10.11 19.58 76.98
N GLU A 534 -8.86 20.03 76.86
CA GLU A 534 -7.62 19.21 76.85
C GLU A 534 -7.52 18.20 78.01
N CYS A 535 -8.09 18.50 79.17
CA CYS A 535 -8.09 17.60 80.31
C CYS A 535 -8.88 16.30 80.05
N PHE A 536 -10.04 16.39 79.38
CA PHE A 536 -10.81 15.21 79.01
C PHE A 536 -10.17 14.47 77.84
N GLN A 537 -9.56 15.19 76.89
CA GLN A 537 -8.86 14.57 75.76
C GLN A 537 -7.67 13.73 76.22
N ASN A 538 -6.82 14.27 77.10
CA ASN A 538 -5.71 13.52 77.68
C ASN A 538 -6.19 12.34 78.54
N TRP A 539 -7.28 12.51 79.29
CA TRP A 539 -7.86 11.42 80.09
C TRP A 539 -8.48 10.33 79.21
N ASP A 540 -9.26 10.69 78.19
CA ASP A 540 -9.92 9.74 77.30
C ASP A 540 -8.88 9.01 76.43
N GLU A 541 -7.80 9.67 76.00
CA GLU A 541 -6.67 9.03 75.33
C GLU A 541 -6.00 7.96 76.21
N ILE A 542 -5.76 8.26 77.49
CA ILE A 542 -5.20 7.30 78.45
C ILE A 542 -6.15 6.10 78.63
N VAL A 543 -7.45 6.37 78.81
CA VAL A 543 -8.47 5.33 79.00
C VAL A 543 -8.65 4.47 77.75
N GLN A 544 -8.66 5.05 76.55
CA GLN A 544 -8.73 4.30 75.29
C GLN A 544 -7.47 3.47 75.05
N ASN A 545 -6.29 3.99 75.40
CA ASN A 545 -5.04 3.24 75.30
C ASN A 545 -5.05 2.04 76.26
N LEU A 546 -5.50 2.23 77.50
CA LEU A 546 -5.70 1.14 78.47
C LEU A 546 -6.74 0.11 77.97
N LYS A 547 -7.85 0.58 77.39
CA LYS A 547 -8.88 -0.30 76.82
C LYS A 547 -8.36 -1.12 75.64
N ASN A 548 -7.57 -0.52 74.76
CA ASN A 548 -6.96 -1.21 73.63
C ASN A 548 -5.91 -2.22 74.09
N GLN A 549 -5.09 -1.87 75.09
CA GLN A 549 -4.12 -2.79 75.71
C GLN A 549 -4.81 -3.95 76.42
N ALA A 550 -5.93 -3.71 77.11
CA ALA A 550 -6.71 -4.75 77.75
C ALA A 550 -7.36 -5.67 76.71
N ALA A 551 -7.93 -5.12 75.63
CA ALA A 551 -8.55 -5.91 74.57
C ALA A 551 -7.54 -6.82 73.84
N THR A 552 -6.34 -6.32 73.53
CA THR A 552 -5.27 -7.13 72.93
C THR A 552 -4.79 -8.24 73.87
N LEU A 553 -4.72 -7.96 75.17
CA LEU A 553 -4.34 -8.97 76.16
C LEU A 553 -5.41 -10.07 76.29
N ILE A 554 -6.69 -9.70 76.25
CA ILE A 554 -7.83 -10.63 76.24
C ILE A 554 -7.79 -11.51 74.98
N GLU A 555 -7.60 -10.91 73.81
CA GLU A 555 -7.49 -11.65 72.56
C GLU A 555 -6.30 -12.63 72.57
N THR A 556 -5.17 -12.20 73.13
CA THR A 556 -3.99 -13.06 73.29
C THR A 556 -4.24 -14.22 74.27
N ALA A 557 -4.99 -13.99 75.35
CA ALA A 557 -5.36 -15.03 76.31
C ALA A 557 -6.35 -16.04 75.70
N ASN A 558 -7.40 -15.57 75.01
CA ASN A 558 -8.38 -16.41 74.33
C ASN A 558 -7.73 -17.25 73.21
N ASN A 559 -6.79 -16.67 72.46
CA ASN A 559 -6.04 -17.40 71.43
C ASN A 559 -5.13 -18.50 71.99
N ILE A 560 -4.79 -18.48 73.29
CA ILE A 560 -4.03 -19.58 73.92
C ILE A 560 -4.97 -20.74 74.29
N GLU A 561 -6.21 -20.45 74.68
CA GLU A 561 -7.25 -21.46 74.96
C GLU A 561 -7.64 -22.27 73.72
N ASP A 562 -7.77 -21.61 72.56
CA ASP A 562 -8.11 -22.24 71.27
C ASP A 562 -7.00 -23.15 70.69
N THR A 563 -5.78 -23.15 71.27
CA THR A 563 -4.68 -24.01 70.80
C THR A 563 -4.68 -25.43 71.41
N GLY A 564 -5.65 -25.78 72.25
CA GLY A 564 -6.03 -27.18 72.51
C GLY A 564 -5.03 -28.04 73.29
N ILE A 565 -4.16 -27.47 74.12
CA ILE A 565 -3.30 -28.25 75.04
C ILE A 565 -3.38 -27.65 76.45
N VAL A 566 -4.43 -27.97 77.20
CA VAL A 566 -4.48 -27.64 78.63
C VAL A 566 -5.09 -28.80 79.44
N SER A 567 -4.31 -29.35 80.37
CA SER A 567 -4.82 -30.07 81.55
C SER A 567 -3.95 -29.86 82.80
N VAL A 568 -2.88 -29.06 82.71
CA VAL A 568 -1.92 -28.83 83.81
C VAL A 568 -1.96 -27.38 84.31
N TYR A 569 -2.67 -26.48 83.61
CA TYR A 569 -2.66 -25.04 83.91
C TYR A 569 -4.06 -24.39 83.95
N ASP A 570 -5.13 -25.18 83.96
CA ASP A 570 -6.53 -24.69 83.96
C ASP A 570 -6.79 -23.70 85.11
N ASP A 571 -6.31 -24.01 86.32
CA ASP A 571 -6.52 -23.18 87.53
C ASP A 571 -5.83 -21.80 87.45
N ALA A 572 -4.79 -21.67 86.61
CA ALA A 572 -4.11 -20.41 86.35
C ALA A 572 -4.80 -19.59 85.24
N PHE A 573 -5.43 -20.28 84.28
CA PHE A 573 -6.22 -19.66 83.20
C PHE A 573 -7.57 -19.16 83.70
N GLU A 574 -8.30 -19.93 84.51
CA GLU A 574 -9.57 -19.51 85.11
C GLU A 574 -9.41 -18.25 85.98
N LYS A 575 -8.31 -18.15 86.75
CA LYS A 575 -7.97 -16.93 87.50
C LYS A 575 -7.66 -15.75 86.58
N MET A 576 -6.99 -16.00 85.45
CA MET A 576 -6.67 -14.98 84.47
C MET A 576 -7.94 -14.43 83.82
N GLU A 577 -8.86 -15.31 83.43
CA GLU A 577 -10.15 -14.98 82.82
C GLU A 577 -11.07 -14.20 83.77
N ALA A 578 -11.14 -14.61 85.04
CA ALA A 578 -11.89 -13.89 86.07
C ALA A 578 -11.37 -12.46 86.27
N THR A 579 -10.03 -12.29 86.28
CA THR A 579 -9.38 -10.98 86.43
C THR A 579 -9.59 -10.11 85.19
N LEU A 580 -9.52 -10.70 83.99
CA LEU A 580 -9.77 -10.00 82.71
C LEU A 580 -11.23 -9.55 82.56
N THR A 581 -12.18 -10.33 83.08
CA THR A 581 -13.60 -9.99 83.09
C THR A 581 -13.88 -8.83 84.06
N ASP A 582 -13.27 -8.85 85.24
CA ASP A 582 -13.37 -7.77 86.22
C ASP A 582 -12.77 -6.45 85.67
N LEU A 583 -11.58 -6.54 85.04
CA LEU A 583 -10.92 -5.43 84.34
C LEU A 583 -11.81 -4.78 83.28
N LYS A 584 -12.52 -5.59 82.48
CA LYS A 584 -13.45 -5.11 81.46
C LYS A 584 -14.63 -4.36 82.07
N THR A 585 -15.21 -4.88 83.15
CA THR A 585 -16.32 -4.22 83.84
C THR A 585 -15.93 -2.90 84.50
N GLN A 586 -14.69 -2.79 85.01
CA GLN A 586 -14.17 -1.54 85.58
C GLN A 586 -13.90 -0.47 84.49
N LEU A 587 -13.37 -0.87 83.34
CA LEU A 587 -13.11 0.00 82.18
C LEU A 587 -14.39 0.51 81.48
N GLU A 588 -15.51 -0.19 81.64
CA GLU A 588 -16.83 0.23 81.10
C GLU A 588 -17.56 1.23 82.03
N SER A 589 -17.06 1.45 83.25
CA SER A 589 -17.67 2.38 84.21
C SER A 589 -17.37 3.86 83.90
N ALA A 590 -18.35 4.74 84.16
CA ALA A 590 -18.28 6.15 83.78
C ALA A 590 -17.48 7.06 84.75
N ASN A 591 -17.04 6.55 85.91
CA ASN A 591 -16.42 7.33 86.99
C ASN A 591 -15.08 6.73 87.44
N ILE A 592 -14.19 6.44 86.49
CA ILE A 592 -12.86 5.89 86.77
C ILE A 592 -11.99 6.98 87.39
N THR A 593 -11.53 6.78 88.63
CA THR A 593 -10.66 7.69 89.35
C THR A 593 -9.18 7.43 89.06
N ARG A 594 -8.30 8.40 89.40
CA ARG A 594 -6.85 8.25 89.24
C ARG A 594 -6.27 7.14 90.14
N SER A 595 -6.96 6.79 91.23
CA SER A 595 -6.63 5.64 92.07
C SER A 595 -6.88 4.34 91.32
N ASP A 596 -8.04 4.24 90.68
CA ASP A 596 -8.46 3.05 89.92
C ASP A 596 -7.52 2.82 88.72
N ILE A 597 -7.08 3.89 88.03
CA ILE A 597 -6.09 3.77 86.93
C ILE A 597 -4.76 3.19 87.42
N ASN A 598 -4.28 3.59 88.60
CA ASN A 598 -3.03 3.07 89.14
C ASN A 598 -3.15 1.60 89.58
N GLU A 599 -4.32 1.21 90.08
CA GLU A 599 -4.64 -0.16 90.47
C GLU A 599 -4.74 -1.08 89.25
N LEU A 600 -5.44 -0.62 88.20
CA LEU A 600 -5.52 -1.27 86.88
C LEU A 600 -4.13 -1.45 86.25
N GLN A 601 -3.26 -0.44 86.35
CA GLN A 601 -1.88 -0.52 85.84
C GLN A 601 -1.07 -1.61 86.57
N ALA A 602 -1.23 -1.72 87.89
CA ALA A 602 -0.55 -2.71 88.71
C ALA A 602 -1.04 -4.14 88.41
N GLU A 603 -2.34 -4.32 88.16
CA GLU A 603 -2.90 -5.62 87.75
C GLU A 603 -2.43 -6.05 86.37
N ILE A 604 -2.40 -5.13 85.39
CA ILE A 604 -1.86 -5.38 84.04
C ILE A 604 -0.38 -5.80 84.11
N ASP A 605 0.43 -5.14 84.95
CA ASP A 605 1.84 -5.48 85.12
C ASP A 605 2.03 -6.86 85.80
N ASN A 606 1.12 -7.24 86.70
CA ASN A 606 1.14 -8.55 87.35
C ASN A 606 0.72 -9.67 86.37
N LEU A 607 -0.28 -9.43 85.53
CA LEU A 607 -0.69 -10.31 84.43
C LEU A 607 0.46 -10.53 83.42
N ARG A 608 1.15 -9.46 83.01
CA ARG A 608 2.34 -9.54 82.15
C ARG A 608 3.43 -10.40 82.77
N LYS A 609 3.65 -10.30 84.07
CA LYS A 609 4.65 -11.10 84.80
C LYS A 609 4.29 -12.59 84.80
N ASN A 610 3.01 -12.92 84.98
CA ASN A 610 2.52 -14.31 84.98
C ASN A 610 2.61 -14.95 83.59
N VAL A 611 2.22 -14.23 82.54
CA VAL A 611 2.38 -14.67 81.13
C VAL A 611 3.86 -14.90 80.78
N ARG A 612 4.75 -14.01 81.24
CA ARG A 612 6.20 -14.09 81.00
C ARG A 612 6.87 -15.30 81.66
N MET A 613 6.38 -15.77 82.81
CA MET A 613 6.90 -16.99 83.45
C MET A 613 6.51 -18.27 82.68
N SER A 614 5.33 -18.30 82.05
CA SER A 614 4.88 -19.43 81.22
C SER A 614 5.66 -19.54 79.90
N LEU A 615 6.06 -18.40 79.33
CA LEU A 615 6.82 -18.30 78.07
C LEU A 615 8.34 -18.60 78.20
N GLY A 616 8.89 -18.71 79.41
CA GLY A 616 10.31 -19.01 79.64
C GLY A 616 10.77 -20.39 79.14
N ALA A 617 9.85 -21.31 78.89
CA ALA A 617 10.13 -22.65 78.35
C ALA A 617 10.30 -22.70 76.82
N ARG A 618 9.99 -21.62 76.07
CA ARG A 618 10.02 -21.55 74.59
C ARG A 618 11.29 -20.89 74.00
N THR A 619 12.33 -20.70 74.80
CA THR A 619 13.49 -19.87 74.43
C THR A 619 14.49 -20.54 73.46
N THR A 620 14.32 -21.83 73.11
CA THR A 620 15.20 -22.55 72.16
C THR A 620 14.72 -22.56 70.71
N GLU A 621 13.52 -22.06 70.41
CA GLU A 621 12.95 -22.09 69.05
C GLU A 621 12.98 -20.71 68.35
N ILE A 622 13.15 -19.62 69.12
CA ILE A 622 13.17 -18.23 68.65
C ILE A 622 14.37 -17.93 67.74
N SER A 623 15.47 -18.69 67.85
CA SER A 623 16.62 -18.53 66.94
C SER A 623 16.28 -18.80 65.48
N SER A 624 15.22 -19.57 65.19
CA SER A 624 14.79 -19.89 63.82
C SER A 624 13.76 -18.90 63.24
N SER A 625 13.11 -18.09 64.09
CA SER A 625 12.14 -17.07 63.66
C SER A 625 12.77 -15.71 63.39
N VAL A 626 13.96 -15.43 63.95
CA VAL A 626 14.76 -14.25 63.57
C VAL A 626 15.24 -14.36 62.12
N ASP A 627 15.55 -15.57 61.64
CA ASP A 627 15.93 -15.83 60.24
C ASP A 627 14.73 -15.69 59.27
N LYS A 628 13.50 -15.92 59.74
CA LYS A 628 12.27 -15.69 58.96
C LYS A 628 11.84 -14.23 58.93
N ALA A 629 12.07 -13.48 60.00
CA ALA A 629 11.79 -12.05 60.06
C ALA A 629 12.65 -11.24 59.08
N ASP A 630 13.89 -11.66 58.79
CA ASP A 630 14.75 -11.03 57.76
C ASP A 630 14.24 -11.26 56.33
N VAL A 631 13.53 -12.37 56.11
CA VAL A 631 12.90 -12.72 54.81
C VAL A 631 11.57 -11.97 54.63
N GLU A 632 10.76 -11.83 55.68
CA GLU A 632 9.52 -11.05 55.64
C GLU A 632 9.77 -9.54 55.56
N LEU A 633 10.83 -9.01 56.20
CA LEU A 633 11.20 -7.60 56.06
C LEU A 633 11.54 -7.23 54.61
N LYS A 634 12.24 -8.13 53.89
CA LYS A 634 12.55 -7.97 52.46
C LYS A 634 11.30 -8.02 51.57
N SER A 635 10.32 -8.85 51.94
CA SER A 635 9.01 -8.91 51.28
C SER A 635 8.19 -7.64 51.50
N LEU A 636 8.21 -7.08 52.71
CA LEU A 636 7.45 -5.89 53.06
C LEU A 636 8.01 -4.64 52.37
N THR A 637 9.34 -4.53 52.21
CA THR A 637 9.96 -3.42 51.46
C THR A 637 9.56 -3.47 49.97
N ALA A 638 9.47 -4.67 49.39
CA ALA A 638 9.01 -4.86 48.01
C ALA A 638 7.49 -4.58 47.84
N GLU A 639 6.67 -4.88 48.85
CA GLU A 639 5.25 -4.52 48.84
C GLU A 639 5.00 -3.03 49.04
N VAL A 640 5.83 -2.33 49.81
CA VAL A 640 5.79 -0.86 49.96
C VAL A 640 6.15 -0.14 48.66
N GLU A 641 7.14 -0.63 47.90
CA GLU A 641 7.44 -0.13 46.55
C GLU A 641 6.28 -0.37 45.58
N LYS A 642 5.64 -1.54 45.65
CA LYS A 642 4.46 -1.89 44.84
C LYS A 642 3.22 -1.08 45.21
N LEU A 643 3.06 -0.73 46.48
CA LEU A 643 1.98 0.13 46.98
C LEU A 643 2.20 1.60 46.60
N SER A 644 3.45 2.06 46.60
CA SER A 644 3.86 3.37 46.08
C SER A 644 3.55 3.51 44.58
N GLN A 645 3.89 2.49 43.79
CA GLN A 645 3.53 2.43 42.36
C GLN A 645 2.01 2.39 42.13
N LYS A 646 1.26 1.65 42.96
CA LYS A 646 -0.22 1.62 42.89
C LYS A 646 -0.86 2.93 43.33
N SER A 647 -0.30 3.64 44.31
CA SER A 647 -0.74 4.97 44.74
C SER A 647 -0.57 6.00 43.61
N GLU A 648 0.55 5.94 42.89
CA GLU A 648 0.80 6.83 41.75
C GLU A 648 -0.08 6.49 40.54
N ALA A 649 -0.38 5.20 40.32
CA ALA A 649 -1.37 4.76 39.32
C ALA A 649 -2.82 5.14 39.71
N LEU A 650 -3.17 5.14 41.01
CA LEU A 650 -4.48 5.57 41.49
C LEU A 650 -4.66 7.09 41.36
N LYS A 651 -3.57 7.85 41.50
CA LYS A 651 -3.52 9.30 41.27
C LYS A 651 -3.71 9.64 39.79
N GLU A 652 -3.14 8.87 38.86
CA GLU A 652 -3.41 8.98 37.41
C GLU A 652 -4.87 8.62 37.06
N ASN A 653 -5.41 7.53 37.64
CA ASN A 653 -6.79 7.11 37.43
C ASN A 653 -7.83 8.10 38.02
N ALA A 654 -7.51 8.78 39.12
CA ALA A 654 -8.37 9.82 39.70
C ALA A 654 -8.42 11.11 38.84
N THR A 655 -7.37 11.39 38.05
CA THR A 655 -7.38 12.46 37.04
C THR A 655 -8.29 12.10 35.86
N LEU A 656 -8.22 10.85 35.38
CA LEU A 656 -9.05 10.37 34.27
C LEU A 656 -10.56 10.29 34.61
N LEU A 657 -10.91 10.01 35.87
CA LEU A 657 -12.30 10.04 36.35
C LEU A 657 -12.89 11.46 36.50
N ARG A 658 -12.04 12.50 36.58
CA ARG A 658 -12.48 13.91 36.70
C ARG A 658 -12.58 14.63 35.35
N GLU A 659 -12.17 13.98 34.27
CA GLU A 659 -12.18 14.52 32.89
C GLU A 659 -13.55 14.35 32.17
N ALA A 660 -14.54 13.74 32.83
CA ALA A 660 -15.88 13.53 32.26
C ALA A 660 -16.86 14.72 32.41
N ASP A 661 -16.45 15.86 33.00
CA ASP A 661 -17.28 17.06 33.18
C ASP A 661 -16.69 18.28 32.42
N VAL A 662 -17.45 18.80 31.46
CA VAL A 662 -17.10 19.94 30.61
C VAL A 662 -16.86 21.22 31.45
N GLN A 663 -17.52 21.34 32.61
CA GLN A 663 -17.31 22.47 33.53
C GLN A 663 -16.05 22.30 34.39
N GLY A 664 -15.63 21.06 34.64
CA GLY A 664 -14.37 20.70 35.30
C GLY A 664 -13.16 21.05 34.44
N ALA A 665 -13.19 20.75 33.15
CA ALA A 665 -12.10 21.01 32.20
C ALA A 665 -11.74 22.51 32.13
N TYR A 666 -12.73 23.42 32.07
CA TYR A 666 -12.50 24.87 32.06
C TYR A 666 -11.85 25.40 33.34
N ASN A 667 -12.31 24.92 34.50
CA ASN A 667 -11.75 25.32 35.80
C ASN A 667 -10.34 24.77 36.00
N ILE A 668 -10.05 23.56 35.50
CA ILE A 668 -8.72 22.94 35.54
C ILE A 668 -7.74 23.67 34.63
N SER A 669 -8.13 24.08 33.42
CA SER A 669 -7.25 24.87 32.54
C SER A 669 -6.87 26.22 33.17
N ARG A 670 -7.82 26.87 33.87
CA ARG A 670 -7.56 28.12 34.61
C ARG A 670 -6.65 27.90 35.82
N GLU A 671 -6.91 26.87 36.64
CA GLU A 671 -6.10 26.56 37.82
C GLU A 671 -4.69 26.06 37.45
N SER A 672 -4.57 25.35 36.32
CA SER A 672 -3.29 24.88 35.78
C SER A 672 -2.45 26.05 35.24
N ALA A 673 -3.08 27.04 34.60
CA ALA A 673 -2.40 28.27 34.18
C ALA A 673 -1.85 29.06 35.39
N GLU A 674 -2.61 29.13 36.49
CA GLU A 674 -2.16 29.78 37.74
C GLU A 674 -1.02 29.01 38.42
N LYS A 675 -1.11 27.67 38.48
CA LYS A 675 -0.06 26.81 39.04
C LYS A 675 1.22 26.85 38.20
N SER A 676 1.13 26.86 36.87
CA SER A 676 2.28 27.01 35.98
C SER A 676 2.93 28.40 36.11
N ALA A 677 2.14 29.47 36.30
CA ALA A 677 2.68 30.81 36.56
C ALA A 677 3.38 30.89 37.94
N ALA A 678 2.86 30.20 38.96
CA ALA A 678 3.48 30.13 40.28
C ALA A 678 4.77 29.28 40.28
N ALA A 679 4.79 28.17 39.55
CA ALA A 679 5.97 27.34 39.38
C ALA A 679 7.09 28.08 38.64
N LYS A 680 6.77 28.87 37.61
CA LYS A 680 7.74 29.74 36.92
C LYS A 680 8.41 30.72 37.88
N ARG A 681 7.64 31.40 38.74
CA ARG A 681 8.21 32.32 39.74
C ARG A 681 9.12 31.63 40.77
N ARG A 682 8.84 30.36 41.11
CA ARG A 682 9.69 29.57 42.02
C ARG A 682 11.00 29.15 41.36
N ILE A 683 10.97 28.84 40.06
CA ILE A 683 12.17 28.55 39.26
C ILE A 683 13.04 29.80 39.14
N ASP A 684 12.45 30.96 38.85
CA ASP A 684 13.17 32.25 38.79
C ASP A 684 13.84 32.59 40.14
N GLN A 685 13.23 32.20 41.27
CA GLN A 685 13.81 32.35 42.61
C GLN A 685 14.93 31.34 42.93
N ALA A 686 14.89 30.13 42.35
CA ALA A 686 15.90 29.10 42.55
C ALA A 686 17.20 29.44 41.80
N ASP A 687 17.11 30.08 40.63
CA ASP A 687 18.25 30.46 39.80
C ASP A 687 19.23 31.38 40.55
N THR A 688 18.70 32.37 41.29
CA THR A 688 19.51 33.27 42.13
C THR A 688 20.27 32.58 43.25
N LYS A 689 19.77 31.46 43.77
CA LYS A 689 20.44 30.69 44.84
C LYS A 689 21.58 29.83 44.27
N ILE A 690 21.41 29.32 43.06
CA ILE A 690 22.45 28.54 42.37
C ILE A 690 23.62 29.45 42.00
N THR A 691 23.36 30.67 41.50
CA THR A 691 24.42 31.64 41.19
C THR A 691 25.23 32.04 42.44
N ASN A 692 24.58 32.19 43.59
CA ASN A 692 25.28 32.51 44.85
C ASN A 692 26.14 31.34 45.35
N ALA A 693 25.63 30.11 45.29
CA ALA A 693 26.37 28.91 45.68
C ALA A 693 27.61 28.67 44.80
N GLU A 694 27.54 29.01 43.51
CA GLU A 694 28.67 28.91 42.60
C GLU A 694 29.77 29.95 42.89
N SER A 695 29.39 31.16 43.31
CA SER A 695 30.30 32.20 43.78
C SER A 695 31.02 31.79 45.08
N GLU A 696 30.29 31.26 46.06
CA GLU A 696 30.86 30.81 47.34
C GLU A 696 31.86 29.65 47.13
N ARG A 697 31.57 28.74 46.21
CA ARG A 697 32.48 27.64 45.83
C ARG A 697 33.81 28.16 45.27
N GLN A 698 33.77 29.17 44.39
CA GLN A 698 34.98 29.76 43.82
C GLN A 698 35.82 30.46 44.88
N GLU A 699 35.19 31.12 45.85
CA GLU A 699 35.86 31.79 46.96
C GLU A 699 36.57 30.76 47.88
N ALA A 700 35.92 29.63 48.17
CA ALA A 700 36.49 28.54 48.97
C ALA A 700 37.71 27.87 48.30
N ILE A 701 37.69 27.69 46.98
CA ILE A 701 38.83 27.14 46.22
C ILE A 701 40.03 28.08 46.32
N SER A 702 39.83 29.39 46.18
CA SER A 702 40.91 30.38 46.28
C SER A 702 41.56 30.44 47.67
N LEU A 703 40.78 30.18 48.72
CA LEU A 703 41.25 30.13 50.11
C LEU A 703 42.12 28.90 50.39
N LEU A 704 41.83 27.77 49.73
CA LEU A 704 42.61 26.54 49.86
C LEU A 704 43.95 26.64 49.13
N GLU A 705 43.97 27.23 47.93
CA GLU A 705 45.21 27.43 47.16
C GLU A 705 46.20 28.39 47.85
N ASN A 706 45.70 29.44 48.51
CA ASN A 706 46.55 30.42 49.18
C ASN A 706 47.22 29.90 50.47
N ASN A 707 46.65 28.90 51.15
CA ASN A 707 47.12 28.42 52.46
C ASN A 707 47.99 27.16 52.39
N GLN A 708 48.19 26.60 51.20
CA GLN A 708 48.94 25.35 50.99
C GLN A 708 50.41 25.46 51.44
N LEU A 709 51.04 26.61 51.26
CA LEU A 709 52.46 26.84 51.58
C LEU A 709 52.74 26.96 53.09
N ASP A 710 51.79 27.46 53.88
CA ASP A 710 51.95 27.59 55.34
C ASP A 710 51.83 26.22 56.04
N PHE A 711 51.03 25.31 55.50
CA PHE A 711 50.86 23.97 56.04
C PHE A 711 52.15 23.12 55.90
N GLU A 712 52.81 23.19 54.75
CA GLU A 712 54.08 22.48 54.51
C GLU A 712 55.23 22.98 55.38
N LYS A 713 55.20 24.27 55.75
CA LYS A 713 56.20 24.89 56.62
C LYS A 713 56.09 24.39 58.06
N GLN A 714 54.87 24.35 58.62
CA GLN A 714 54.64 23.84 59.98
C GLN A 714 54.96 22.35 60.13
N PHE A 715 54.75 21.57 59.06
CA PHE A 715 55.06 20.13 59.06
C PHE A 715 56.56 19.87 59.26
N LYS A 716 57.44 20.65 58.59
CA LYS A 716 58.90 20.53 58.72
C LYS A 716 59.45 21.02 60.06
N GLU A 717 58.79 21.98 60.70
CA GLU A 717 59.20 22.49 62.02
C GLU A 717 58.93 21.46 63.14
N ASN A 718 57.90 20.63 63.00
CA ASN A 718 57.54 19.58 63.97
C ASN A 718 58.43 18.31 63.89
N GLU A 719 59.10 18.09 62.75
CA GLU A 719 59.96 16.92 62.52
C GLU A 719 61.25 16.96 63.37
N MET A 720 61.70 18.15 63.79
CA MET A 720 63.00 18.35 64.44
C MET A 720 63.03 18.13 65.97
N VAL A 721 61.86 17.98 66.62
CA VAL A 721 61.74 17.95 68.10
C VAL A 721 61.71 16.53 68.70
N LEU A 722 61.72 15.48 67.88
CA LEU A 722 61.35 14.12 68.27
C LEU A 722 62.53 13.14 68.53
N LEU A 723 63.68 13.61 69.04
CA LEU A 723 64.90 12.77 69.13
C LEU A 723 65.54 12.55 70.52
N THR A 724 64.92 12.93 71.65
CA THR A 724 65.58 12.76 72.97
C THR A 724 64.72 12.21 74.12
N GLY A 725 63.54 11.63 73.87
CA GLY A 725 62.64 11.12 74.94
C GLY A 725 61.96 9.76 74.71
N PHE A 726 62.50 8.91 73.84
CA PHE A 726 61.71 7.84 73.22
C PHE A 726 61.58 6.52 74.02
N GLU A 727 62.43 6.22 75.01
CA GLU A 727 62.36 4.90 75.68
C GLU A 727 61.29 4.77 76.79
N SER A 728 60.91 5.86 77.47
CA SER A 728 59.90 5.79 78.55
C SER A 728 58.45 5.92 78.09
N MET A 729 58.22 6.35 76.84
CA MET A 729 56.88 6.58 76.28
C MET A 729 56.38 5.42 75.39
N LEU A 730 57.23 4.43 75.11
CA LEU A 730 56.93 3.32 74.19
C LEU A 730 55.64 2.53 74.52
N PRO A 731 55.33 2.18 75.78
CA PRO A 731 54.09 1.47 76.13
C PRO A 731 52.81 2.30 75.84
N ALA A 732 52.83 3.58 76.22
CA ALA A 732 51.70 4.48 76.00
C ALA A 732 51.53 4.78 74.50
N LEU A 733 52.63 4.97 73.79
CA LEU A 733 52.62 5.20 72.35
C LEU A 733 52.15 3.95 71.58
N ASN A 734 52.55 2.74 72.00
CA ASN A 734 52.07 1.51 71.36
C ASN A 734 50.58 1.31 71.57
N ARG A 735 50.04 1.67 72.74
CA ARG A 735 48.60 1.66 73.00
C ARG A 735 47.86 2.63 72.09
N ASP A 736 48.37 3.86 71.99
CA ASP A 736 47.68 4.92 71.27
C ASP A 736 47.80 4.74 69.74
N VAL A 737 48.86 4.09 69.24
CA VAL A 737 49.08 3.85 67.80
C VAL A 737 48.58 2.47 67.35
N CYS A 738 49.00 1.40 68.00
CA CYS A 738 48.70 0.03 67.59
C CYS A 738 47.54 -0.61 68.38
N GLY A 739 47.24 -0.14 69.59
CA GLY A 739 46.08 -0.56 70.38
C GLY A 739 46.38 -1.39 71.63
N ALA A 740 47.65 -1.68 71.94
CA ALA A 740 48.06 -2.47 73.11
C ALA A 740 49.19 -1.81 73.91
N GLU A 741 49.17 -1.94 75.24
CA GLU A 741 50.17 -1.35 76.16
C GLU A 741 51.51 -2.10 76.19
N SER A 742 51.55 -3.33 75.70
CA SER A 742 52.73 -4.18 75.59
C SER A 742 53.71 -3.60 74.55
N ALA A 743 54.88 -3.13 74.99
CA ALA A 743 55.97 -2.70 74.11
C ALA A 743 57.25 -3.53 74.39
N PRO A 744 58.10 -3.83 73.40
CA PRO A 744 58.10 -3.28 72.03
C PRO A 744 57.18 -4.00 71.02
N CYS A 745 56.72 -5.24 71.28
CA CYS A 745 55.77 -5.94 70.41
C CYS A 745 54.64 -6.58 71.22
N ASP A 746 53.39 -6.31 70.85
CA ASP A 746 52.22 -7.09 71.26
C ASP A 746 51.91 -8.20 70.26
N GLN A 747 51.48 -9.38 70.71
CA GLN A 747 51.19 -10.51 69.82
C GLN A 747 49.97 -10.29 68.91
N LEU A 748 48.98 -9.50 69.37
CA LEU A 748 47.72 -9.33 68.65
C LEU A 748 47.70 -8.02 67.89
N CYS A 749 48.17 -6.96 68.55
CA CYS A 749 48.14 -5.60 68.04
C CYS A 749 49.50 -5.11 67.52
N GLY A 750 50.57 -5.89 67.69
CA GLY A 750 51.88 -5.55 67.15
C GLY A 750 52.59 -4.43 67.93
N GLY A 751 53.60 -3.82 67.32
CA GLY A 751 54.31 -2.71 67.93
C GLY A 751 55.50 -2.17 67.13
N PRO A 752 56.22 -1.17 67.67
CA PRO A 752 57.36 -0.55 67.00
C PRO A 752 58.56 -1.49 66.88
N GLY A 753 59.23 -1.48 65.73
CA GLY A 753 60.44 -2.28 65.46
C GLY A 753 60.16 -3.57 64.69
N ALA A 754 60.78 -4.68 65.11
CA ALA A 754 60.81 -5.95 64.37
C ALA A 754 59.48 -6.74 64.38
N CYS A 755 58.38 -6.16 64.88
CA CYS A 755 57.09 -6.84 65.07
C CYS A 755 56.34 -7.11 63.76
N GLY A 756 56.67 -6.40 62.68
CA GLY A 756 56.16 -6.64 61.33
C GLY A 756 54.68 -6.29 61.10
N HIS A 757 53.89 -6.03 62.14
CA HIS A 757 52.53 -5.52 62.04
C HIS A 757 52.21 -4.57 63.20
N CYS A 758 51.21 -3.72 63.02
CA CYS A 758 50.67 -2.80 64.02
C CYS A 758 49.18 -2.60 63.71
N GLY A 759 48.32 -2.84 64.71
CA GLY A 759 46.88 -2.87 64.54
C GLY A 759 46.31 -4.24 64.10
N GLY A 760 44.99 -4.34 64.14
CA GLY A 760 44.22 -5.54 63.85
C GLY A 760 42.73 -5.33 64.21
N PRO A 761 41.81 -6.24 63.82
CA PRO A 761 40.36 -6.08 64.04
C PRO A 761 39.99 -5.87 65.52
N SER A 762 40.74 -6.50 66.42
CA SER A 762 40.53 -6.45 67.86
C SER A 762 41.22 -5.27 68.56
N CYS A 763 41.98 -4.45 67.84
CA CYS A 763 42.84 -3.39 68.39
C CYS A 763 42.17 -2.01 68.28
N LEU A 764 40.98 -1.89 68.85
CA LEU A 764 40.05 -0.76 68.64
C LEU A 764 40.56 0.60 69.16
N SER A 765 41.47 0.58 70.13
CA SER A 765 42.07 1.76 70.76
C SER A 765 43.14 2.44 69.89
N GLY A 766 43.80 1.70 69.01
CA GLY A 766 44.95 2.15 68.22
C GLY A 766 44.59 3.07 67.06
N SER A 767 45.39 4.11 66.85
CA SER A 767 45.24 5.10 65.77
C SER A 767 45.31 4.48 64.37
N VAL A 768 46.09 3.42 64.16
CA VAL A 768 46.16 2.73 62.85
C VAL A 768 44.79 2.15 62.47
N ARG A 769 44.11 1.47 63.39
CA ARG A 769 42.78 0.91 63.15
C ARG A 769 41.73 2.01 62.93
N LYS A 770 41.83 3.12 63.67
CA LYS A 770 40.94 4.27 63.49
C LYS A 770 41.15 4.93 62.14
N ALA A 771 42.39 5.07 61.68
CA ALA A 771 42.73 5.60 60.37
C ALA A 771 42.27 4.67 59.23
N GLU A 772 42.44 3.35 59.36
CA GLU A 772 41.88 2.38 58.42
C GLU A 772 40.35 2.47 58.33
N LYS A 773 39.66 2.57 59.46
CA LYS A 773 38.20 2.71 59.50
C LYS A 773 37.73 4.04 58.90
N ALA A 774 38.46 5.12 59.16
CA ALA A 774 38.19 6.42 58.56
C ALA A 774 38.44 6.43 57.04
N LYS A 775 39.48 5.74 56.57
CA LYS A 775 39.77 5.57 55.15
C LYS A 775 38.68 4.75 54.45
N LEU A 776 38.28 3.61 55.02
CA LEU A 776 37.16 2.80 54.50
C LEU A 776 35.85 3.59 54.44
N PHE A 777 35.56 4.38 55.49
CA PHE A 777 34.38 5.25 55.50
C PHE A 777 34.47 6.36 54.44
N ALA A 778 35.65 6.94 54.22
CA ALA A 778 35.85 7.96 53.19
C ALA A 778 35.73 7.38 51.77
N GLU A 779 36.27 6.18 51.53
CA GLU A 779 36.13 5.47 50.25
C GLU A 779 34.67 5.08 49.98
N GLU A 780 33.94 4.60 50.99
CA GLU A 780 32.50 4.30 50.86
C GLU A 780 31.65 5.57 50.65
N ALA A 781 32.00 6.67 51.32
CA ALA A 781 31.34 7.95 51.14
C ALA A 781 31.61 8.54 49.74
N ASP A 782 32.84 8.46 49.23
CA ASP A 782 33.21 8.91 47.89
C ASP A 782 32.52 8.08 46.80
N GLN A 783 32.43 6.76 47.00
CA GLN A 783 31.69 5.88 46.09
C GLN A 783 30.20 6.23 46.06
N LYS A 784 29.57 6.44 47.23
CA LYS A 784 28.17 6.88 47.32
C LYS A 784 27.95 8.28 46.74
N LEU A 785 28.89 9.21 46.93
CA LEU A 785 28.81 10.56 46.35
C LEU A 785 28.90 10.52 44.83
N ASN A 786 29.80 9.72 44.26
CA ASN A 786 29.91 9.52 42.82
C ASN A 786 28.66 8.84 42.23
N GLU A 787 28.06 7.87 42.93
CA GLU A 787 26.78 7.27 42.55
C GLU A 787 25.65 8.32 42.57
N LYS A 788 25.55 9.11 43.65
CA LYS A 788 24.53 10.18 43.74
C LYS A 788 24.76 11.32 42.77
N GLN A 789 26.00 11.62 42.39
CA GLN A 789 26.30 12.58 41.35
C GLN A 789 25.85 12.09 39.97
N LYS A 790 26.12 10.81 39.63
CA LYS A 790 25.61 10.21 38.39
C LYS A 790 24.07 10.19 38.34
N GLU A 791 23.42 9.82 39.44
CA GLU A 791 21.95 9.90 39.55
C GLU A 791 21.47 11.34 39.35
N ALA A 792 22.13 12.34 39.95
CA ALA A 792 21.77 13.74 39.79
C ALA A 792 21.99 14.27 38.36
N GLU A 793 23.05 13.83 37.68
CA GLU A 793 23.34 14.16 36.27
C GLU A 793 22.30 13.53 35.32
N GLU A 794 21.88 12.28 35.58
CA GLU A 794 20.79 11.63 34.85
C GLU A 794 19.44 12.33 35.09
N ILE A 795 19.16 12.74 36.33
CA ILE A 795 17.97 13.53 36.66
C ILE A 795 18.03 14.89 35.95
N LEU A 796 19.18 15.57 35.92
CA LEU A 796 19.37 16.83 35.19
C LEU A 796 19.18 16.66 33.68
N ALA A 797 19.64 15.55 33.10
CA ALA A 797 19.41 15.22 31.70
C ALA A 797 17.91 15.01 31.42
N ARG A 798 17.21 14.25 32.28
CA ARG A 798 15.75 14.08 32.20
C ARG A 798 15.00 15.39 32.40
N VAL A 799 15.44 16.25 33.31
CA VAL A 799 14.82 17.58 33.53
C VAL A 799 14.99 18.48 32.31
N ARG A 800 16.15 18.44 31.62
CA ARG A 800 16.35 19.17 30.35
C ARG A 800 15.45 18.65 29.24
N GLU A 801 15.31 17.33 29.12
CA GLU A 801 14.38 16.69 28.18
C GLU A 801 12.93 17.05 28.48
N ILE A 802 12.53 17.00 29.76
CA ILE A 802 11.21 17.41 30.24
C ILE A 802 10.98 18.90 29.97
N LEU A 803 11.97 19.78 30.14
CA LEU A 803 11.83 21.21 29.82
C LEU A 803 11.58 21.44 28.32
N GLN A 804 12.26 20.68 27.45
CA GLN A 804 12.04 20.72 26.01
C GLN A 804 10.64 20.24 25.65
N HIS A 805 10.20 19.11 26.22
CA HIS A 805 8.84 18.60 26.06
C HIS A 805 7.79 19.55 26.63
N THR A 806 8.02 20.18 27.78
CA THR A 806 7.11 21.13 28.43
C THR A 806 6.94 22.39 27.58
N SER A 807 8.00 22.85 26.91
CA SER A 807 7.94 23.97 25.96
C SER A 807 7.04 23.64 24.75
N VAL A 808 7.19 22.44 24.19
CA VAL A 808 6.35 21.96 23.07
C VAL A 808 4.89 21.77 23.52
N THR A 809 4.67 21.18 24.69
CA THR A 809 3.33 20.99 25.27
C THR A 809 2.66 22.31 25.60
N LYS A 810 3.42 23.32 26.06
CA LYS A 810 2.91 24.69 26.23
C LYS A 810 2.44 25.28 24.90
N GLY A 811 3.18 25.06 23.81
CA GLY A 811 2.75 25.46 22.47
C GLY A 811 1.42 24.82 22.09
N LYS A 812 1.32 23.49 22.21
CA LYS A 812 0.08 22.74 21.92
C LYS A 812 -1.10 23.15 22.82
N ALA A 813 -0.84 23.46 24.09
CA ALA A 813 -1.87 23.92 25.01
C ALA A 813 -2.36 25.34 24.66
N MET A 814 -1.50 26.22 24.14
CA MET A 814 -1.89 27.52 23.61
C MET A 814 -2.71 27.37 22.32
N ASP A 815 -2.30 26.47 21.42
CA ASP A 815 -3.08 26.17 20.21
C ASP A 815 -4.47 25.62 20.57
N GLY A 816 -4.54 24.70 21.55
CA GLY A 816 -5.80 24.16 22.07
C GLY A 816 -6.68 25.22 22.75
N HIS A 817 -6.08 26.14 23.50
CA HIS A 817 -6.78 27.29 24.09
C HIS A 817 -7.39 28.18 23.00
N ASP A 818 -6.65 28.48 21.94
CA ASP A 818 -7.11 29.36 20.87
C ASP A 818 -8.25 28.71 20.07
N ILE A 819 -8.19 27.39 19.86
CA ILE A 819 -9.29 26.61 19.27
C ILE A 819 -10.52 26.64 20.19
N ALA A 820 -10.34 26.46 21.50
CA ALA A 820 -11.44 26.47 22.46
C ALA A 820 -12.09 27.87 22.59
N ASP A 821 -11.30 28.95 22.55
CA ASP A 821 -11.82 30.33 22.57
C ASP A 821 -12.57 30.67 21.28
N ALA A 822 -12.08 30.20 20.13
CA ALA A 822 -12.79 30.32 18.86
C ALA A 822 -14.13 29.55 18.88
N ALA A 823 -14.14 28.33 19.42
CA ALA A 823 -15.35 27.53 19.58
C ALA A 823 -16.35 28.17 20.55
N ALA A 824 -15.88 28.74 21.67
CA ALA A 824 -16.72 29.45 22.63
C ALA A 824 -17.35 30.72 22.03
N LYS A 825 -16.58 31.48 21.25
CA LYS A 825 -17.10 32.64 20.49
C LYS A 825 -18.17 32.21 19.49
N GLN A 826 -17.94 31.11 18.76
CA GLN A 826 -18.92 30.58 17.81
C GLN A 826 -20.19 30.07 18.49
N ALA A 827 -20.06 29.37 19.62
CA ALA A 827 -21.19 28.90 20.42
C ALA A 827 -22.01 30.08 20.97
N ASN A 828 -21.36 31.14 21.42
CA ASN A 828 -22.04 32.36 21.86
C ASN A 828 -22.78 33.07 20.71
N LEU A 829 -22.17 33.19 19.52
CA LEU A 829 -22.86 33.72 18.33
C LEU A 829 -24.09 32.89 17.97
N THR A 830 -23.96 31.57 18.04
CA THR A 830 -25.07 30.64 17.74
C THR A 830 -26.18 30.76 18.78
N ARG A 831 -25.84 30.88 20.08
CA ARG A 831 -26.80 31.13 21.16
C ARG A 831 -27.57 32.43 20.94
N THR A 832 -26.88 33.52 20.61
CA THR A 832 -27.53 34.82 20.35
C THR A 832 -28.46 34.74 19.13
N SER A 833 -28.07 34.03 18.07
CA SER A 833 -28.92 33.83 16.90
C SER A 833 -30.15 32.96 17.21
N LEU A 834 -30.00 31.95 18.07
CA LEU A 834 -31.12 31.16 18.59
C LEU A 834 -32.08 31.99 19.45
N GLU A 835 -31.54 32.86 20.31
CA GLU A 835 -32.34 33.78 21.12
C GLU A 835 -33.12 34.77 20.25
N GLU A 836 -32.53 35.29 19.17
CA GLU A 836 -33.24 36.10 18.17
C GLU A 836 -34.34 35.33 17.43
N MET A 837 -34.08 34.08 17.01
CA MET A 837 -35.10 33.24 16.37
C MET A 837 -36.26 32.91 17.32
N VAL A 838 -35.97 32.63 18.59
CA VAL A 838 -37.00 32.40 19.62
C VAL A 838 -37.80 33.67 19.88
N ALA A 839 -37.14 34.84 19.89
CA ALA A 839 -37.83 36.13 20.01
C ALA A 839 -38.75 36.39 18.80
N GLN A 840 -38.30 36.11 17.58
CA GLN A 840 -39.11 36.20 16.36
C GLN A 840 -40.29 35.23 16.36
N MET A 841 -40.10 33.99 16.83
CA MET A 841 -41.21 33.03 17.01
C MET A 841 -42.21 33.52 18.05
N ASN A 842 -41.76 34.08 19.17
CA ASN A 842 -42.65 34.63 20.20
C ASN A 842 -43.39 35.87 19.71
N GLU A 843 -42.77 36.72 18.87
CA GLU A 843 -43.42 37.86 18.23
C GLU A 843 -44.49 37.41 17.23
N PHE A 844 -44.19 36.37 16.43
CA PHE A 844 -45.14 35.74 15.53
C PHE A 844 -46.35 35.14 16.28
N LEU A 845 -46.10 34.41 17.37
CA LEU A 845 -47.14 33.74 18.17
C LEU A 845 -48.05 34.71 18.94
N ASN A 846 -47.56 35.92 19.27
CA ASN A 846 -48.29 36.92 20.04
C ASN A 846 -48.91 38.04 19.19
N SER A 847 -48.82 37.97 17.86
CA SER A 847 -49.50 38.93 16.99
C SER A 847 -51.02 38.64 16.94
N ASP A 848 -51.83 39.64 17.30
CA ASP A 848 -53.30 39.57 17.49
C ASP A 848 -54.13 39.39 16.18
N GLN A 849 -53.57 38.79 15.13
CA GLN A 849 -54.30 38.44 13.91
C GLN A 849 -54.32 36.92 13.71
N ARG A 850 -55.18 36.24 14.48
CA ARG A 850 -55.54 34.83 14.21
C ARG A 850 -56.57 34.78 13.07
N SER A 851 -56.12 34.40 11.88
CA SER A 851 -56.95 34.19 10.70
C SER A 851 -58.00 33.09 10.94
N SER A 852 -59.26 33.35 10.61
CA SER A 852 -60.36 32.39 10.85
C SER A 852 -60.29 31.18 9.89
N PRO A 853 -60.93 30.05 10.23
CA PRO A 853 -60.97 28.86 9.37
C PRO A 853 -61.52 29.12 7.96
N GLU A 854 -62.38 30.12 7.76
CA GLU A 854 -62.84 30.54 6.43
C GLU A 854 -61.74 31.20 5.58
N GLN A 855 -60.80 31.94 6.20
CA GLN A 855 -59.71 32.61 5.49
C GLN A 855 -58.62 31.63 5.04
N ILE A 856 -58.40 30.56 5.79
CA ILE A 856 -57.49 29.47 5.41
C ILE A 856 -58.05 28.68 4.21
N ARG A 857 -59.39 28.54 4.13
CA ARG A 857 -60.05 27.84 3.02
C ARG A 857 -60.01 28.64 1.72
N ALA A 858 -60.15 29.97 1.79
CA ALA A 858 -60.00 30.86 0.65
C ALA A 858 -58.56 30.88 0.10
N LEU A 859 -57.56 30.87 0.99
CA LEU A 859 -56.14 30.84 0.59
C LEU A 859 -55.74 29.50 -0.04
N ALA A 860 -56.32 28.39 0.44
CA ALA A 860 -56.09 27.06 -0.15
C ALA A 860 -56.69 26.93 -1.57
N GLU A 861 -57.85 27.55 -1.84
CA GLU A 861 -58.43 27.60 -3.19
C GLU A 861 -57.66 28.53 -4.14
N GLU A 862 -57.06 29.61 -3.62
CA GLU A 862 -56.20 30.52 -4.39
C GLU A 862 -54.87 29.87 -4.81
N ILE A 863 -54.26 29.04 -3.94
CA ILE A 863 -53.00 28.34 -4.23
C ILE A 863 -53.21 27.18 -5.23
N MET A 864 -54.37 26.53 -5.23
CA MET A 864 -54.68 25.48 -6.22
C MET A 864 -54.90 26.03 -7.65
N GLY A 865 -55.02 27.35 -7.82
CA GLY A 865 -55.14 28.02 -9.12
C GLY A 865 -53.85 28.63 -9.67
N ALA A 866 -52.74 28.61 -8.93
CA ALA A 866 -51.50 29.31 -9.30
C ALA A 866 -50.45 28.38 -9.93
N THR A 867 -50.30 28.42 -11.25
CA THR A 867 -49.16 27.83 -11.97
C THR A 867 -47.97 28.79 -11.97
N ILE A 868 -46.83 28.35 -11.42
CA ILE A 868 -45.57 29.11 -11.40
C ILE A 868 -44.95 29.12 -12.80
N SER A 869 -44.93 30.29 -13.42
CA SER A 869 -44.17 30.58 -14.63
C SER A 869 -43.14 31.66 -14.30
N LEU A 870 -41.92 31.28 -13.93
CA LEU A 870 -40.82 32.23 -13.77
C LEU A 870 -40.11 32.40 -15.12
N THR A 871 -39.95 33.64 -15.57
CA THR A 871 -39.22 33.94 -16.82
C THR A 871 -37.70 33.90 -16.60
N PRO A 872 -36.90 33.60 -17.63
CA PRO A 872 -35.44 33.51 -17.53
C PRO A 872 -34.77 34.75 -16.90
N ASP A 873 -35.32 35.93 -17.14
CA ASP A 873 -34.77 37.20 -16.63
C ASP A 873 -34.93 37.33 -15.10
N GLN A 874 -36.00 36.77 -14.52
CA GLN A 874 -36.24 36.79 -13.08
C GLN A 874 -35.34 35.81 -12.32
N ILE A 875 -34.93 34.71 -12.98
CA ILE A 875 -33.93 33.77 -12.45
C ILE A 875 -32.54 34.43 -12.46
N GLN A 876 -32.23 35.22 -13.50
CA GLN A 876 -30.96 35.93 -13.61
C GLN A 876 -30.83 37.03 -12.55
N GLU A 877 -31.91 37.73 -12.23
CA GLU A 877 -31.91 38.75 -11.18
C GLU A 877 -31.70 38.14 -9.78
N LEU A 878 -32.31 36.98 -9.51
CA LEU A 878 -32.13 36.25 -8.26
C LEU A 878 -30.69 35.71 -8.12
N ALA A 879 -30.12 35.19 -9.21
CA ALA A 879 -28.73 34.73 -9.25
C ALA A 879 -27.73 35.88 -9.03
N ASN A 880 -28.02 37.09 -9.52
CA ASN A 880 -27.19 38.27 -9.31
C ASN A 880 -27.24 38.76 -7.86
N LYS A 881 -28.41 38.76 -7.22
CA LYS A 881 -28.57 39.12 -5.80
C LYS A 881 -27.83 38.14 -4.86
N ILE A 882 -27.79 36.86 -5.20
CA ILE A 882 -27.00 35.86 -4.46
C ILE A 882 -25.51 36.11 -4.63
N ARG A 883 -25.06 36.45 -5.85
CA ARG A 883 -23.65 36.74 -6.14
C ARG A 883 -23.14 37.99 -5.41
N GLU A 884 -23.99 39.00 -5.26
CA GLU A 884 -23.67 40.25 -4.53
C GLU A 884 -23.52 40.04 -3.02
N LYS A 885 -24.32 39.14 -2.44
CA LYS A 885 -24.24 38.75 -1.02
C LYS A 885 -23.00 37.89 -0.68
N LEU A 886 -22.45 37.16 -1.66
CA LEU A 886 -21.28 36.31 -1.48
C LEU A 886 -19.93 37.06 -1.52
N MET A 887 -19.89 38.29 -2.06
CA MET A 887 -18.65 39.08 -2.21
C MET A 887 -18.13 39.74 -0.92
N ASN A 888 -18.82 39.59 0.22
CA ASN A 888 -18.47 40.27 1.49
C ASN A 888 -17.96 39.32 2.61
N ILE A 889 -17.59 38.09 2.28
CA ILE A 889 -17.00 37.15 3.26
C ILE A 889 -15.48 37.12 3.03
N ASN A 890 -14.74 37.88 3.84
CA ASN A 890 -13.28 37.88 3.87
C ASN A 890 -12.76 36.72 4.73
N ASN A 891 -12.38 35.60 4.09
CA ASN A 891 -11.31 34.67 4.50
C ASN A 891 -11.26 33.44 3.57
N ILE A 892 -11.28 33.69 2.26
CA ILE A 892 -11.31 32.63 1.24
C ILE A 892 -9.91 32.07 0.94
N ASP A 893 -8.83 32.81 1.19
CA ASP A 893 -7.47 32.39 0.81
C ASP A 893 -6.87 31.30 1.72
N ILE A 894 -7.33 31.19 2.97
CA ILE A 894 -6.87 30.15 3.92
C ILE A 894 -7.61 28.83 3.67
N ILE A 895 -8.91 28.89 3.37
CA ILE A 895 -9.75 27.72 3.05
C ILE A 895 -9.38 27.11 1.68
N LEU A 896 -8.94 27.93 0.72
CA LEU A 896 -8.48 27.46 -0.59
C LEU A 896 -7.12 26.74 -0.56
N ASN A 897 -6.31 26.93 0.49
CA ASN A 897 -5.00 26.26 0.61
C ASN A 897 -5.12 24.88 1.27
N GLU A 898 -6.10 24.68 2.16
CA GLU A 898 -6.32 23.40 2.86
C GLU A 898 -7.24 22.41 2.10
N THR A 899 -7.91 22.83 1.01
CA THR A 899 -8.84 21.97 0.24
C THR A 899 -8.34 21.53 -1.13
N ARG A 900 -7.07 21.79 -1.46
CA ARG A 900 -6.47 21.45 -2.77
C ARG A 900 -6.52 19.95 -3.10
N GLY A 901 -6.61 19.06 -2.10
CA GLY A 901 -6.76 17.61 -2.31
C GLY A 901 -8.16 17.14 -2.71
N ASN A 902 -9.22 17.85 -2.29
CA ASN A 902 -10.60 17.44 -2.54
C ASN A 902 -11.11 17.86 -3.93
N LYS A 903 -10.45 18.82 -4.58
CA LYS A 903 -10.77 19.22 -5.96
C LYS A 903 -10.49 18.09 -6.95
N THR A 904 -9.39 17.35 -6.78
CA THR A 904 -9.04 16.20 -7.63
C THR A 904 -10.01 15.03 -7.46
N ILE A 905 -10.49 14.79 -6.24
CA ILE A 905 -11.47 13.73 -5.95
C ILE A 905 -12.85 14.12 -6.47
N ALA A 906 -13.26 15.39 -6.31
CA ALA A 906 -14.51 15.90 -6.86
C ALA A 906 -14.49 15.92 -8.40
N GLU A 907 -13.37 16.28 -9.04
CA GLU A 907 -13.21 16.23 -10.50
C GLU A 907 -13.17 14.78 -11.03
N ALA A 908 -12.61 13.84 -10.27
CA ALA A 908 -12.64 12.41 -10.61
C ALA A 908 -14.04 11.80 -10.46
N LEU A 909 -14.77 12.18 -9.39
CA LEU A 909 -16.15 11.77 -9.18
C LEU A 909 -17.10 12.41 -10.20
N GLN A 910 -16.86 13.66 -10.59
CA GLN A 910 -17.58 14.33 -11.68
C GLN A 910 -17.32 13.63 -13.02
N LYS A 911 -16.07 13.32 -13.38
CA LYS A 911 -15.76 12.56 -14.60
C LYS A 911 -16.36 11.15 -14.58
N SER A 912 -16.40 10.50 -13.41
CA SER A 912 -17.03 9.20 -13.24
C SER A 912 -18.56 9.28 -13.38
N ALA A 913 -19.18 10.33 -12.83
CA ALA A 913 -20.61 10.61 -12.97
C ALA A 913 -21.00 11.01 -14.40
N GLU A 914 -20.17 11.78 -15.11
CA GLU A 914 -20.35 12.11 -16.53
C GLU A 914 -20.17 10.88 -17.43
N SER A 915 -19.22 9.99 -17.10
CA SER A 915 -19.05 8.70 -17.78
C SER A 915 -20.20 7.72 -17.51
N ALA A 916 -20.74 7.71 -16.29
CA ALA A 916 -21.91 6.93 -15.93
C ALA A 916 -23.19 7.48 -16.57
N SER A 917 -23.31 8.81 -16.69
CA SER A 917 -24.40 9.50 -17.37
C SER A 917 -24.37 9.28 -18.89
N MET A 918 -23.19 9.31 -19.52
CA MET A 918 -23.02 8.93 -20.93
C MET A 918 -23.36 7.46 -21.17
N ARG A 919 -22.93 6.55 -20.30
CA ARG A 919 -23.31 5.12 -20.35
C ARG A 919 -24.82 4.93 -20.15
N ALA A 920 -25.44 5.68 -19.25
CA ALA A 920 -26.90 5.68 -19.05
C ALA A 920 -27.65 6.26 -20.26
N ALA A 921 -27.10 7.26 -20.94
CA ALA A 921 -27.64 7.82 -22.18
C ALA A 921 -27.50 6.85 -23.37
N GLU A 922 -26.40 6.09 -23.46
CA GLU A 922 -26.23 5.00 -24.44
C GLU A 922 -27.23 3.86 -24.18
N ILE A 923 -27.44 3.48 -22.92
CA ILE A 923 -28.44 2.47 -22.51
C ILE A 923 -29.88 2.96 -22.77
N SER A 924 -30.16 4.26 -22.55
CA SER A 924 -31.46 4.90 -22.88
C SER A 924 -31.71 4.99 -24.39
N SER A 925 -30.66 5.21 -25.20
CA SER A 925 -30.76 5.18 -26.67
C SER A 925 -31.05 3.79 -27.24
N CYS A 926 -30.75 2.73 -26.48
CA CYS A 926 -31.06 1.34 -26.81
C CYS A 926 -32.50 0.93 -26.41
N GLN A 927 -33.19 1.72 -25.55
CA GLN A 927 -34.59 1.52 -25.18
C GLN A 927 -35.61 2.12 -26.18
N THR A 928 -35.14 2.88 -27.20
CA THR A 928 -36.04 3.59 -28.14
C THR A 928 -35.96 3.08 -29.58
N LYS A 929 -35.77 1.77 -29.79
CA LYS A 929 -36.02 1.07 -31.06
C LYS A 929 -36.61 -0.33 -30.85
N ILE A 930 -37.72 -0.42 -30.12
CA ILE A 930 -38.65 -1.56 -30.20
C ILE A 930 -39.95 -1.06 -30.84
N SER A 931 -39.95 -1.03 -32.17
CA SER A 931 -41.19 -0.89 -32.96
C SER A 931 -41.79 -2.29 -33.12
N VAL A 932 -42.75 -2.64 -32.27
CA VAL A 932 -43.62 -3.81 -32.48
C VAL A 932 -44.54 -3.52 -33.67
N ARG A 933 -44.20 -4.03 -34.86
CA ARG A 933 -45.10 -4.04 -36.03
C ARG A 933 -46.00 -5.28 -35.96
N PHE A 934 -47.26 -5.09 -35.62
CA PHE A 934 -48.32 -6.07 -35.87
C PHE A 934 -48.62 -6.11 -37.38
N TYR A 935 -48.38 -7.26 -38.03
CA TYR A 935 -48.91 -7.52 -39.38
C TYR A 935 -50.10 -8.47 -39.27
N CYS A 936 -51.31 -7.92 -39.38
CA CYS A 936 -52.55 -8.68 -39.60
C CYS A 936 -52.79 -8.81 -41.11
N ALA A 937 -52.67 -10.02 -41.65
CA ALA A 937 -53.02 -10.30 -43.05
C ALA A 937 -54.45 -10.84 -43.15
N PHE A 938 -55.34 -10.10 -43.82
CA PHE A 938 -56.67 -10.56 -44.19
C PHE A 938 -56.60 -11.37 -45.49
N TYR A 939 -56.87 -12.68 -45.43
CA TYR A 939 -57.11 -13.48 -46.64
C TYR A 939 -58.61 -13.70 -46.85
N LYS A 940 -59.12 -13.23 -48.00
CA LYS A 940 -60.53 -13.39 -48.40
C LYS A 940 -60.61 -14.36 -49.57
N LYS A 941 -61.07 -15.59 -49.32
CA LYS A 941 -61.60 -16.49 -50.34
C LYS A 941 -62.72 -17.32 -49.72
N GLU A 942 -63.93 -17.13 -50.25
CA GLU A 942 -65.18 -17.89 -50.02
C GLU A 942 -65.61 -18.13 -48.55
N LYS A 943 -66.46 -17.21 -48.05
CA LYS A 943 -67.40 -17.36 -46.91
C LYS A 943 -66.87 -18.12 -45.66
N LYS A 944 -65.94 -17.50 -44.90
CA LYS A 944 -65.83 -17.42 -43.41
C LYS A 944 -64.44 -16.88 -43.02
N THR A 945 -64.32 -16.09 -41.95
CA THR A 945 -63.06 -15.45 -41.49
C THR A 945 -62.68 -15.95 -40.10
N ILE A 946 -61.42 -16.37 -39.89
CA ILE A 946 -60.82 -16.76 -38.60
C ILE A 946 -59.43 -16.08 -38.50
N VAL A 947 -59.03 -15.60 -37.31
CA VAL A 947 -57.76 -14.91 -37.02
C VAL A 947 -56.96 -15.72 -35.97
N LEU A 948 -55.65 -15.93 -36.19
CA LEU A 948 -54.73 -16.61 -35.26
C LEU A 948 -53.39 -15.85 -35.20
N CYS A 949 -52.81 -15.65 -34.01
CA CYS A 949 -51.46 -15.08 -33.81
C CYS A 949 -50.64 -15.96 -32.86
N MET A 950 -49.36 -16.22 -33.18
CA MET A 950 -48.37 -16.89 -32.30
C MET A 950 -47.04 -16.11 -32.24
N LEU A 951 -46.38 -16.16 -31.08
CA LEU A 951 -45.07 -15.56 -30.75
C LEU A 951 -43.95 -16.62 -30.85
N PHE A 952 -42.77 -16.24 -31.36
CA PHE A 952 -41.55 -17.03 -31.25
C PHE A 952 -40.35 -16.15 -30.91
N THR A 953 -39.53 -16.60 -29.94
CA THR A 953 -38.23 -16.06 -29.54
C THR A 953 -37.16 -17.14 -29.73
N SER A 954 -35.97 -16.79 -30.25
CA SER A 954 -34.80 -17.69 -30.26
C SER A 954 -33.48 -16.93 -30.06
N PHE A 955 -32.67 -17.48 -29.15
CA PHE A 955 -31.26 -17.18 -28.80
C PHE A 955 -30.26 -17.42 -29.95
N ASN A 956 -29.08 -16.74 -29.96
CA ASN A 956 -27.73 -17.24 -29.55
C ASN A 956 -26.55 -16.36 -30.13
N PRO A 957 -25.24 -16.54 -29.80
CA PRO A 957 -24.33 -15.51 -29.23
C PRO A 957 -23.02 -15.25 -30.06
N PHE A 958 -22.03 -14.54 -29.46
CA PHE A 958 -20.66 -14.17 -29.92
C PHE A 958 -20.56 -12.99 -30.91
N PHE A 959 -19.59 -12.05 -30.87
CA PHE A 959 -18.18 -12.04 -30.43
C PHE A 959 -17.75 -10.60 -30.02
N CYS A 960 -16.74 -10.50 -29.14
CA CYS A 960 -15.95 -9.29 -28.87
C CYS A 960 -15.16 -8.80 -30.09
N ALA A 961 -14.97 -7.49 -30.16
CA ALA A 961 -13.72 -6.81 -30.53
C ALA A 961 -13.59 -5.56 -29.64
#